data_AF-A0A1M5BQ06-F1
#
_entry.id   AF-A0A1M5BQ06-F1
#
_cell.length_a   1.000
_cell.length_b   1.000
_cell.length_c   1.000
_cell.angle_alpha   90.00
_cell.angle_beta   90.00
_cell.angle_gamma   90.00
#
_symmetry.space_group_name_H-M   'P 1'
#
loop_
_entity.id
_entity.type
_entity.pdbx_description
1 polymer ?
#
loop_
_entity_poly.entity_id
_entity_poly.type
_entity_poly.pdbx_seq_one_letter_code
_entity_poly.pdbx_strand_id
1 'polypeptide(L)'
;MKYLAHYDKDKGYDQTLSEHLKAVAEMCTEMVPNVVKFKDIDNDIIKCLAYNIGFFHDIGKYSDYFQEYLVGNYNGSYKNHAHISACFSYLFLLDEAKWRYKNEILRYIVTYLCYIVVRMHHLSLTLDRLFTIEGQDLMWQELNVIRQNIFENQREILADLSSIAPHLKDFDFSVYLDLQRLKKNKHFINMPQLLKMGRFADDQWYFFLIYMFSLLVDSDKLNSAELVHRSTKSISPSKVVNYLAFKDKGNVDKTLLLKRENARSEMINIVDSLTDEQIKNSRFFIITAPTGIGKTLSSLQCALRLQQRIQDVEGYVPRIITAIPFINIIEQTRKEYENVIGDQANLVVHHRLADITSNIKVDEIIPVSKALLEMEAWEGDVILTTFVQLFQSIFTGRNSALKKLNKLAGSIVILDEVQAVPEKYMSLVGATLQKISEYYGTRFILMTATQPKILEFGDQLLNNHEYSSKRTVDLFPSSETYFGQLKRTKFVPVLEEEMDTDKFIEFFMEKWNALKSAVIVVNTIKRSVEVFYALKSELKRRGIDTPVYYLSTNIIPIKRMSVIQEVNKLLKANKSVILVSTQTIEAGVDLDFDMAFRDFAPLDSLVQTAGRVNRNGQKGQYLPVYIIKLAHDSDYIYHLFNRKLTMDLLRECTEVYEWQYKTIVNRYYDKILNLGIPQESKNIWNEGILKLDFNKIQEFKLIEDLSDVYDVYVEKDENATFLANEFENVIIGRGDYANCNSFERKALLRNVMAKMNDYIIQVKGRKVEKNLLLNFENRNGVQSSLRWISPKDISKLYDEETGFKFV
;
A
#
# COMPACT_ATOMS: atom_id res chain seq x y z
N MET A 1 16.89 -37.08 -21.81
CA MET A 1 17.56 -36.50 -20.62
C MET A 1 16.50 -36.09 -19.58
N LYS A 2 16.81 -35.96 -18.27
CA LYS A 2 15.86 -35.37 -17.30
C LYS A 2 16.09 -33.85 -17.28
N TYR A 3 15.16 -33.07 -17.84
CA TYR A 3 15.25 -31.61 -17.83
C TYR A 3 14.75 -31.06 -16.49
N LEU A 4 15.54 -30.18 -15.87
CA LEU A 4 15.24 -29.62 -14.56
C LEU A 4 14.83 -28.15 -14.69
N ALA A 5 13.84 -27.74 -13.90
CA ALA A 5 13.51 -26.33 -13.71
C ALA A 5 14.43 -25.67 -12.68
N HIS A 6 14.73 -26.40 -11.60
CA HIS A 6 15.54 -25.99 -10.46
C HIS A 6 16.39 -27.18 -9.99
N TYR A 7 17.58 -26.90 -9.49
CA TYR A 7 18.49 -27.90 -8.92
C TYR A 7 19.08 -27.36 -7.61
N ASP A 8 18.64 -27.92 -6.47
CA ASP A 8 19.16 -27.60 -5.15
C ASP A 8 20.09 -28.74 -4.67
N LYS A 9 21.40 -28.49 -4.76
CA LYS A 9 22.47 -29.45 -4.40
C LYS A 9 22.42 -29.85 -2.93
N ASP A 10 21.91 -29.00 -2.05
CA ASP A 10 21.96 -29.20 -0.60
C ASP A 10 20.76 -30.01 -0.07
N LYS A 11 19.63 -30.02 -0.81
CA LYS A 11 18.40 -30.75 -0.43
C LYS A 11 18.15 -32.04 -1.21
N GLY A 12 18.88 -32.29 -2.30
CA GLY A 12 18.61 -33.41 -3.20
C GLY A 12 17.22 -33.34 -3.85
N TYR A 13 16.68 -32.13 -4.02
CA TYR A 13 15.38 -31.88 -4.62
C TYR A 13 15.52 -31.50 -6.09
N ASP A 14 14.86 -32.28 -6.94
CA ASP A 14 14.78 -32.08 -8.38
C ASP A 14 13.32 -31.86 -8.78
N GLN A 15 12.98 -30.69 -9.31
CA GLN A 15 11.70 -30.50 -10.01
C GLN A 15 11.90 -30.60 -11.52
N THR A 16 11.13 -31.45 -12.18
CA THR A 16 11.20 -31.56 -13.65
C THR A 16 10.66 -30.29 -14.30
N LEU A 17 11.23 -29.93 -15.46
CA LEU A 17 10.81 -28.74 -16.18
C LEU A 17 9.35 -28.84 -16.66
N SER A 18 8.94 -30.00 -17.17
CA SER A 18 7.56 -30.25 -17.57
C SER A 18 6.56 -30.05 -16.42
N GLU A 19 6.77 -30.66 -15.26
CA GLU A 19 5.90 -30.49 -14.08
C GLU A 19 5.81 -29.02 -13.64
N HIS A 20 6.93 -28.31 -13.62
CA HIS A 20 6.98 -26.88 -13.29
C HIS A 20 6.13 -26.05 -14.27
N LEU A 21 6.33 -26.22 -15.59
CA LEU A 21 5.59 -25.49 -16.62
C LEU A 21 4.08 -25.73 -16.51
N LYS A 22 3.66 -26.98 -16.27
CA LYS A 22 2.25 -27.32 -16.07
C LYS A 22 1.69 -26.66 -14.81
N ALA A 23 2.40 -26.75 -13.69
CA ALA A 23 1.94 -26.18 -12.43
C ALA A 23 1.80 -24.65 -12.52
N VAL A 24 2.78 -23.95 -13.11
CA VAL A 24 2.70 -22.50 -13.31
C VAL A 24 1.54 -22.13 -14.24
N ALA A 25 1.31 -22.89 -15.31
CA ALA A 25 0.19 -22.67 -16.22
C ALA A 25 -1.18 -22.83 -15.52
N GLU A 26 -1.36 -23.92 -14.76
CA GLU A 26 -2.58 -24.19 -14.00
C GLU A 26 -2.82 -23.09 -12.95
N MET A 27 -1.79 -22.72 -12.18
CA MET A 27 -1.85 -21.64 -11.19
C MET A 27 -2.22 -20.30 -11.83
N CYS A 28 -1.60 -19.93 -12.96
CA CYS A 28 -1.92 -18.70 -13.69
C CYS A 28 -3.39 -18.66 -14.10
N THR A 29 -3.96 -19.79 -14.52
CA THR A 29 -5.37 -19.88 -14.93
C THR A 29 -6.33 -19.85 -13.74
N GLU A 30 -6.04 -20.61 -12.68
CA GLU A 30 -6.87 -20.69 -11.47
C GLU A 30 -6.96 -19.35 -10.74
N MET A 31 -5.86 -18.57 -10.76
CA MET A 31 -5.80 -17.25 -10.15
C MET A 31 -6.59 -16.18 -10.91
N VAL A 32 -7.21 -16.46 -12.06
CA VAL A 32 -8.05 -15.49 -12.78
C VAL A 32 -9.52 -15.62 -12.35
N PRO A 33 -10.07 -14.69 -11.55
CA PRO A 33 -11.48 -14.73 -11.19
C PRO A 33 -12.38 -14.52 -12.40
N ASN A 34 -13.60 -15.08 -12.35
CA ASN A 34 -14.58 -14.97 -13.45
C ASN A 34 -15.02 -13.53 -13.75
N VAL A 35 -14.82 -12.61 -12.80
CA VAL A 35 -15.18 -11.19 -12.95
C VAL A 35 -14.17 -10.37 -13.74
N VAL A 36 -12.96 -10.91 -14.00
CA VAL A 36 -11.93 -10.20 -14.75
C VAL A 36 -12.28 -10.19 -16.23
N LYS A 37 -12.28 -8.99 -16.82
CA LYS A 37 -12.55 -8.76 -18.24
C LYS A 37 -11.89 -7.47 -18.69
N PHE A 38 -11.47 -7.40 -19.94
CA PHE A 38 -11.05 -6.14 -20.57
C PHE A 38 -11.96 -5.82 -21.74
N LYS A 39 -11.82 -4.62 -22.29
CA LYS A 39 -12.57 -4.22 -23.47
C LYS A 39 -12.18 -5.14 -24.63
N ASP A 40 -13.17 -5.81 -25.22
CA ASP A 40 -12.95 -6.79 -26.28
C ASP A 40 -11.97 -7.93 -25.87
N ILE A 41 -11.86 -8.27 -24.57
CA ILE A 41 -11.11 -9.45 -24.09
C ILE A 41 -11.90 -10.11 -22.95
N ASP A 42 -12.60 -11.19 -23.28
CA ASP A 42 -13.43 -11.94 -22.33
C ASP A 42 -12.59 -12.81 -21.39
N ASN A 43 -13.17 -13.18 -20.25
CA ASN A 43 -12.50 -13.97 -19.21
C ASN A 43 -11.90 -15.29 -19.72
N ASP A 44 -12.61 -16.01 -20.61
CA ASP A 44 -12.13 -17.27 -21.20
C ASP A 44 -10.83 -17.08 -21.97
N ILE A 45 -10.71 -15.95 -22.69
CA ILE A 45 -9.50 -15.63 -23.46
C ILE A 45 -8.37 -15.23 -22.51
N ILE A 46 -8.67 -14.46 -21.46
CA ILE A 46 -7.67 -14.11 -20.44
C ILE A 46 -7.10 -15.38 -19.79
N LYS A 47 -7.97 -16.32 -19.40
CA LYS A 47 -7.57 -17.63 -18.84
C LYS A 47 -6.72 -18.45 -19.81
N CYS A 48 -7.09 -18.45 -21.09
CA CYS A 48 -6.33 -19.12 -22.15
C CYS A 48 -4.95 -18.47 -22.33
N LEU A 49 -4.87 -17.14 -22.36
CA LEU A 49 -3.59 -16.43 -22.43
C LEU A 49 -2.74 -16.69 -21.19
N ALA A 50 -3.35 -16.67 -20.00
CA ALA A 50 -2.69 -16.92 -18.71
C ALA A 50 -2.08 -18.34 -18.66
N TYR A 51 -2.83 -19.34 -19.12
CA TYR A 51 -2.34 -20.71 -19.27
C TYR A 51 -1.11 -20.76 -20.17
N ASN A 52 -1.21 -20.19 -21.37
CA ASN A 52 -0.16 -20.28 -22.37
C ASN A 52 1.10 -19.52 -21.98
N ILE A 53 0.99 -18.33 -21.37
CA ILE A 53 2.18 -17.63 -20.86
C ILE A 53 2.84 -18.46 -19.75
N GLY A 54 2.08 -19.06 -18.83
CA GLY A 54 2.64 -19.92 -17.78
C GLY A 54 3.27 -21.19 -18.34
N PHE A 55 2.65 -21.82 -19.34
CA PHE A 55 3.13 -23.06 -19.91
C PHE A 55 4.40 -22.87 -20.78
N PHE A 56 4.55 -21.70 -21.41
CA PHE A 56 5.64 -21.44 -22.34
C PHE A 56 6.72 -20.49 -21.81
N HIS A 57 6.56 -19.87 -20.63
CA HIS A 57 7.50 -18.84 -20.16
C HIS A 57 8.96 -19.30 -20.07
N ASP A 58 9.15 -20.59 -19.84
CA ASP A 58 10.45 -21.20 -19.54
C ASP A 58 10.84 -22.32 -20.52
N ILE A 59 10.21 -22.40 -21.70
CA ILE A 59 10.64 -23.35 -22.75
C ILE A 59 12.14 -23.20 -23.10
N GLY A 60 12.69 -21.99 -23.03
CA GLY A 60 14.13 -21.77 -23.25
C GLY A 60 15.04 -22.54 -22.30
N LYS A 61 14.54 -22.98 -21.13
CA LYS A 61 15.29 -23.80 -20.16
C LYS A 61 15.61 -25.21 -20.68
N TYR A 62 14.93 -25.68 -21.74
CA TYR A 62 15.28 -26.93 -22.43
C TYR A 62 16.61 -26.85 -23.21
N SER A 63 17.19 -25.67 -23.38
CA SER A 63 18.51 -25.55 -23.99
C SER A 63 19.60 -26.18 -23.12
N ASP A 64 20.57 -26.83 -23.74
CA ASP A 64 21.70 -27.45 -23.05
C ASP A 64 22.51 -26.40 -22.28
N TYR A 65 22.64 -25.18 -22.83
CA TYR A 65 23.30 -24.06 -22.15
C TYR A 65 22.67 -23.72 -20.80
N PHE A 66 21.33 -23.82 -20.68
CA PHE A 66 20.66 -23.58 -19.41
C PHE A 66 20.82 -24.77 -18.45
N GLN A 67 20.67 -26.00 -18.96
CA GLN A 67 20.84 -27.21 -18.14
C GLN A 67 22.27 -27.32 -17.60
N GLU A 68 23.29 -26.99 -18.40
CA GLU A 68 24.69 -26.90 -17.98
C GLU A 68 24.93 -25.77 -16.97
N TYR A 69 24.23 -24.64 -17.11
CA TYR A 69 24.29 -23.55 -16.14
C TYR A 69 23.77 -23.98 -14.76
N LEU A 70 22.66 -24.72 -14.69
CA LEU A 70 22.08 -25.21 -13.42
C LEU A 70 23.08 -26.04 -12.61
N VAL A 71 23.91 -26.84 -13.27
CA VAL A 71 24.92 -27.68 -12.60
C VAL A 71 26.25 -26.97 -12.36
N GLY A 72 26.43 -25.76 -12.91
CA GLY A 72 27.61 -24.91 -12.77
C GLY A 72 28.65 -25.04 -13.88
N ASN A 73 28.34 -25.74 -14.98
CA ASN A 73 29.26 -26.03 -16.08
C ASN A 73 29.29 -24.93 -17.16
N TYR A 74 28.30 -24.03 -17.19
CA TYR A 74 28.22 -22.94 -18.15
C TYR A 74 27.88 -21.60 -17.47
N ASN A 75 28.51 -20.50 -17.89
CA ASN A 75 28.22 -19.15 -17.35
C ASN A 75 28.21 -18.04 -18.42
N GLY A 76 28.07 -18.40 -19.69
CA GLY A 76 27.97 -17.43 -20.80
C GLY A 76 26.56 -16.84 -20.97
N SER A 77 26.36 -16.05 -22.03
CA SER A 77 25.09 -15.35 -22.29
C SER A 77 23.96 -16.26 -22.77
N TYR A 78 24.25 -17.45 -23.30
CA TYR A 78 23.23 -18.38 -23.83
C TYR A 78 22.35 -19.03 -22.75
N LYS A 79 22.64 -18.80 -21.46
CA LYS A 79 21.77 -19.22 -20.35
C LYS A 79 20.47 -18.40 -20.25
N ASN A 80 20.39 -17.27 -20.97
CA ASN A 80 19.22 -16.40 -20.94
C ASN A 80 18.03 -17.04 -21.68
N HIS A 81 17.16 -17.74 -20.96
CA HIS A 81 16.03 -18.49 -21.52
C HIS A 81 14.80 -17.62 -21.84
N ALA A 82 14.53 -16.57 -21.04
CA ALA A 82 13.26 -15.84 -21.09
C ALA A 82 12.93 -15.23 -22.46
N HIS A 83 13.93 -14.75 -23.21
CA HIS A 83 13.68 -14.07 -24.47
C HIS A 83 13.32 -15.04 -25.60
N ILE A 84 13.99 -16.20 -25.70
CA ILE A 84 13.61 -17.21 -26.70
C ILE A 84 12.24 -17.81 -26.37
N SER A 85 11.93 -18.03 -25.08
CA SER A 85 10.59 -18.42 -24.63
C SER A 85 9.54 -17.40 -25.06
N ALA A 86 9.82 -16.11 -24.89
CA ALA A 86 8.89 -15.06 -25.29
C ALA A 86 8.62 -15.06 -26.79
N CYS A 87 9.66 -15.23 -27.62
CA CYS A 87 9.54 -15.35 -29.08
C CYS A 87 8.65 -16.54 -29.47
N PHE A 88 8.85 -17.69 -28.82
CA PHE A 88 8.02 -18.87 -29.00
C PHE A 88 6.56 -18.59 -28.63
N SER A 89 6.32 -18.06 -27.42
CA SER A 89 4.98 -17.71 -26.95
C SER A 89 4.29 -16.72 -27.87
N TYR A 90 5.00 -15.74 -28.43
CA TYR A 90 4.42 -14.79 -29.38
C TYR A 90 3.92 -15.49 -30.65
N LEU A 91 4.74 -16.33 -31.28
CA LEU A 91 4.35 -17.01 -32.52
C LEU A 91 3.20 -18.00 -32.26
N PHE A 92 3.29 -18.74 -31.15
CA PHE A 92 2.23 -19.67 -30.74
C PHE A 92 0.90 -18.95 -30.51
N LEU A 93 0.90 -17.91 -29.68
CA LEU A 93 -0.32 -17.16 -29.38
C LEU A 93 -0.86 -16.45 -30.62
N LEU A 94 0.02 -16.01 -31.52
CA LEU A 94 -0.41 -15.45 -32.78
C LEU A 94 -1.22 -16.53 -33.50
N ASP A 95 -0.65 -17.68 -33.84
CA ASP A 95 -1.28 -18.66 -34.72
C ASP A 95 -2.39 -19.50 -34.10
N GLU A 96 -2.21 -19.96 -32.85
CA GLU A 96 -3.01 -21.03 -32.24
C GLU A 96 -4.02 -20.54 -31.20
N ALA A 97 -3.86 -19.34 -30.65
CA ALA A 97 -4.82 -18.87 -29.66
C ALA A 97 -6.20 -18.69 -30.32
N LYS A 98 -7.25 -19.15 -29.65
CA LYS A 98 -8.63 -19.06 -30.14
C LYS A 98 -9.12 -17.61 -30.07
N TRP A 99 -8.72 -16.80 -31.05
CA TRP A 99 -9.16 -15.42 -31.18
C TRP A 99 -10.61 -15.38 -31.65
N ARG A 100 -11.54 -14.95 -30.78
CA ARG A 100 -12.94 -14.71 -31.17
C ARG A 100 -13.14 -13.36 -31.88
N TYR A 101 -12.10 -12.53 -31.97
CA TYR A 101 -12.18 -11.17 -32.48
C TYR A 101 -11.86 -11.08 -33.98
N LYS A 102 -12.65 -10.29 -34.70
CA LYS A 102 -12.36 -9.90 -36.10
C LYS A 102 -11.24 -8.84 -36.20
N ASN A 103 -10.84 -8.24 -35.08
CA ASN A 103 -9.87 -7.15 -35.05
C ASN A 103 -8.43 -7.70 -35.02
N GLU A 104 -7.74 -7.60 -36.15
CA GLU A 104 -6.36 -8.09 -36.31
C GLU A 104 -5.36 -7.29 -35.47
N ILE A 105 -5.54 -5.97 -35.31
CA ILE A 105 -4.59 -5.17 -34.53
C ILE A 105 -4.66 -5.48 -33.04
N LEU A 106 -5.85 -5.77 -32.52
CA LEU A 106 -6.05 -6.23 -31.15
C LEU A 106 -5.25 -7.50 -30.87
N ARG A 107 -5.31 -8.49 -31.78
CA ARG A 107 -4.52 -9.72 -31.70
C ARG A 107 -3.02 -9.43 -31.62
N TYR A 108 -2.49 -8.55 -32.46
CA TYR A 108 -1.07 -8.20 -32.39
C TYR A 108 -0.68 -7.50 -31.09
N ILE A 109 -1.50 -6.56 -30.59
CA ILE A 109 -1.22 -5.84 -29.34
C ILE A 109 -1.21 -6.82 -28.17
N VAL A 110 -2.27 -7.61 -27.99
CA VAL A 110 -2.39 -8.55 -26.85
C VAL A 110 -1.29 -9.61 -26.88
N THR A 111 -0.98 -10.16 -28.05
CA THR A 111 0.11 -11.13 -28.22
C THR A 111 1.47 -10.48 -27.90
N TYR A 112 1.67 -9.24 -28.32
CA TYR A 112 2.89 -8.50 -27.98
C TYR A 112 3.01 -8.21 -26.48
N LEU A 113 1.92 -7.87 -25.79
CA LEU A 113 1.93 -7.69 -24.34
C LEU A 113 2.27 -9.01 -23.62
N CYS A 114 1.74 -10.14 -24.08
CA CYS A 114 2.11 -11.47 -23.56
C CYS A 114 3.60 -11.79 -23.80
N TYR A 115 4.14 -11.39 -24.96
CA TYR A 115 5.58 -11.45 -25.22
C TYR A 115 6.39 -10.63 -24.21
N ILE A 116 5.96 -9.41 -23.88
CA ILE A 116 6.63 -8.60 -22.85
C ILE A 116 6.56 -9.26 -21.49
N VAL A 117 5.42 -9.84 -21.12
CA VAL A 117 5.24 -10.56 -19.86
C VAL A 117 6.28 -11.68 -19.73
N VAL A 118 6.37 -12.55 -20.73
CA VAL A 118 7.33 -13.66 -20.74
C VAL A 118 8.77 -13.15 -20.84
N ARG A 119 9.07 -12.14 -21.66
CA ARG A 119 10.45 -11.64 -21.81
C ARG A 119 10.98 -11.04 -20.50
N MET A 120 10.12 -10.40 -19.72
CA MET A 120 10.52 -9.58 -18.57
C MET A 120 10.26 -10.24 -17.21
N HIS A 121 9.82 -11.49 -17.13
CA HIS A 121 9.41 -12.09 -15.85
C HIS A 121 10.53 -12.21 -14.80
N HIS A 122 11.81 -12.16 -15.21
CA HIS A 122 12.98 -12.04 -14.32
C HIS A 122 13.49 -10.60 -14.12
N LEU A 123 12.93 -9.63 -14.86
CA LEU A 123 13.36 -8.24 -14.91
C LEU A 123 12.23 -7.29 -14.48
N SER A 124 12.50 -5.99 -14.49
CA SER A 124 11.45 -4.97 -14.35
C SER A 124 10.79 -4.72 -15.71
N LEU A 125 9.47 -4.52 -15.72
CA LEU A 125 8.73 -4.14 -16.92
C LEU A 125 9.26 -2.84 -17.49
N THR A 126 9.56 -2.87 -18.78
CA THR A 126 9.90 -1.71 -19.60
C THR A 126 9.66 -2.02 -21.07
N LEU A 127 9.35 -0.98 -21.84
CA LEU A 127 9.32 -1.03 -23.30
C LEU A 127 10.54 -0.33 -23.93
N ASP A 128 11.45 0.17 -23.09
CA ASP A 128 12.65 0.87 -23.54
C ASP A 128 13.70 -0.09 -24.05
N ARG A 129 14.35 0.30 -25.16
CA ARG A 129 15.57 -0.35 -25.67
C ARG A 129 15.42 -1.86 -25.92
N LEU A 130 14.21 -2.34 -26.22
CA LEU A 130 13.94 -3.75 -26.52
C LEU A 130 14.62 -4.23 -27.81
N PHE A 131 14.78 -3.34 -28.78
CA PHE A 131 15.39 -3.56 -30.09
C PHE A 131 16.28 -2.35 -30.45
N THR A 132 17.44 -2.20 -29.80
CA THR A 132 18.38 -1.11 -30.10
C THR A 132 19.19 -1.39 -31.37
N ILE A 133 19.47 -0.36 -32.17
CA ILE A 133 20.24 -0.50 -33.43
C ILE A 133 21.61 -1.15 -33.17
N GLU A 134 22.30 -0.75 -32.10
CA GLU A 134 23.64 -1.25 -31.75
C GLU A 134 23.65 -2.68 -31.18
N GLY A 135 22.54 -3.14 -30.57
CA GLY A 135 22.47 -4.43 -29.87
C GLY A 135 21.61 -5.49 -30.55
N GLN A 136 20.78 -5.11 -31.54
CA GLN A 136 19.80 -6.00 -32.13
C GLN A 136 20.44 -7.16 -32.89
N ASP A 137 21.54 -6.94 -33.62
CA ASP A 137 22.18 -8.02 -34.38
C ASP A 137 22.80 -9.07 -33.46
N LEU A 138 23.51 -8.66 -32.40
CA LEU A 138 24.04 -9.57 -31.40
C LEU A 138 22.90 -10.35 -30.72
N MET A 139 21.83 -9.66 -30.31
CA MET A 139 20.66 -10.28 -29.70
C MET A 139 20.04 -11.36 -30.60
N TRP A 140 19.87 -11.10 -31.91
CA TRP A 140 19.37 -12.11 -32.85
C TRP A 140 20.36 -13.25 -33.07
N GLN A 141 21.66 -13.00 -33.04
CA GLN A 141 22.68 -14.06 -33.12
C GLN A 141 22.60 -15.00 -31.90
N GLU A 142 22.53 -14.44 -30.69
CA GLU A 142 22.38 -15.22 -29.45
C GLU A 142 21.09 -16.06 -29.47
N LEU A 143 19.95 -15.44 -29.84
CA LEU A 143 18.68 -16.16 -29.97
C LEU A 143 18.76 -17.29 -31.01
N ASN A 144 19.47 -17.09 -32.12
CA ASN A 144 19.62 -18.15 -33.14
C ASN A 144 20.44 -19.34 -32.65
N VAL A 145 21.46 -19.11 -31.81
CA VAL A 145 22.24 -20.19 -31.18
C VAL A 145 21.36 -21.01 -30.25
N ILE A 146 20.60 -20.35 -29.36
CA ILE A 146 19.70 -21.03 -28.43
C ILE A 146 18.60 -21.77 -29.20
N ARG A 147 18.00 -21.11 -30.20
CA ARG A 147 16.98 -21.69 -31.09
C ARG A 147 17.48 -22.96 -31.78
N GLN A 148 18.71 -22.94 -32.31
CA GLN A 148 19.27 -24.11 -33.00
C GLN A 148 19.42 -25.29 -32.04
N ASN A 149 19.92 -25.06 -30.83
CA ASN A 149 20.07 -26.11 -29.82
C ASN A 149 18.70 -26.70 -29.41
N ILE A 150 17.70 -25.87 -29.14
CA ILE A 150 16.33 -26.33 -28.83
C ILE A 150 15.76 -27.15 -30.00
N PHE A 151 15.97 -26.72 -31.25
CA PHE A 151 15.49 -27.42 -32.44
C PHE A 151 16.17 -28.80 -32.62
N GLU A 152 17.46 -28.90 -32.34
CA GLU A 152 18.20 -30.18 -32.36
C GLU A 152 17.65 -31.15 -31.32
N ASN A 153 17.27 -30.64 -30.14
CA ASN A 153 16.74 -31.42 -29.03
C ASN A 153 15.21 -31.61 -29.08
N GLN A 154 14.51 -31.13 -30.12
CA GLN A 154 13.04 -31.07 -30.17
C GLN A 154 12.32 -32.40 -29.88
N ARG A 155 12.90 -33.54 -30.29
CA ARG A 155 12.29 -34.86 -30.07
C ARG A 155 12.25 -35.22 -28.59
N GLU A 156 13.29 -34.89 -27.84
CA GLU A 156 13.34 -35.12 -26.40
C GLU A 156 12.43 -34.15 -25.65
N ILE A 157 12.41 -32.88 -26.06
CA ILE A 157 11.54 -31.84 -25.50
C ILE A 157 10.07 -32.22 -25.69
N LEU A 158 9.69 -32.67 -26.88
CA LEU A 158 8.34 -33.16 -27.18
C LEU A 158 7.98 -34.39 -26.35
N ALA A 159 8.91 -35.32 -26.16
CA ALA A 159 8.68 -36.49 -25.31
C ALA A 159 8.38 -36.06 -23.86
N ASP A 160 9.15 -35.12 -23.30
CA ASP A 160 8.94 -34.59 -21.95
C ASP A 160 7.59 -33.84 -21.84
N LEU A 161 7.29 -32.92 -22.76
CA LEU A 161 6.04 -32.16 -22.75
C LEU A 161 4.80 -33.02 -23.03
N SER A 162 4.90 -34.03 -23.91
CA SER A 162 3.75 -34.89 -24.24
C SER A 162 3.28 -35.75 -23.05
N SER A 163 4.14 -35.96 -22.06
CA SER A 163 3.82 -36.68 -20.82
C SER A 163 2.75 -35.94 -19.99
N ILE A 164 2.76 -34.61 -20.04
CA ILE A 164 1.86 -33.72 -19.30
C ILE A 164 0.79 -33.06 -20.18
N ALA A 165 1.05 -32.95 -21.48
CA ALA A 165 0.19 -32.30 -22.47
C ALA A 165 0.13 -33.15 -23.75
N PRO A 166 -0.69 -34.23 -23.78
CA PRO A 166 -0.70 -35.19 -24.88
C PRO A 166 -1.02 -34.59 -26.26
N HIS A 167 -1.75 -33.47 -26.29
CA HIS A 167 -2.07 -32.74 -27.52
C HIS A 167 -0.84 -32.15 -28.22
N LEU A 168 0.31 -32.06 -27.53
CA LEU A 168 1.56 -31.58 -28.12
C LEU A 168 2.37 -32.68 -28.81
N LYS A 169 1.91 -33.94 -28.83
CA LYS A 169 2.70 -35.07 -29.36
C LYS A 169 3.09 -34.90 -30.84
N ASP A 170 2.20 -34.34 -31.65
CA ASP A 170 2.40 -34.10 -33.09
C ASP A 170 2.67 -32.61 -33.39
N PHE A 171 3.10 -31.86 -32.38
CA PHE A 171 3.28 -30.42 -32.46
C PHE A 171 4.59 -30.05 -33.16
N ASP A 172 4.51 -29.24 -34.22
CA ASP A 172 5.67 -28.77 -34.96
C ASP A 172 6.36 -27.60 -34.24
N PHE A 173 7.33 -27.91 -33.39
CA PHE A 173 8.15 -26.94 -32.67
C PHE A 173 8.85 -25.93 -33.59
N SER A 174 9.14 -26.31 -34.83
CA SER A 174 9.94 -25.50 -35.75
C SER A 174 9.23 -24.23 -36.19
N VAL A 175 7.90 -24.28 -36.33
CA VAL A 175 7.05 -23.15 -36.73
C VAL A 175 7.14 -21.99 -35.73
N TYR A 176 7.21 -22.34 -34.44
CA TYR A 176 7.23 -21.38 -33.33
C TYR A 176 8.64 -20.96 -32.91
N LEU A 177 9.66 -21.52 -33.57
CA LEU A 177 11.05 -21.12 -33.44
C LEU A 177 11.53 -20.28 -34.64
N ASP A 178 10.64 -19.90 -35.57
CA ASP A 178 10.99 -19.09 -36.75
C ASP A 178 11.27 -17.61 -36.39
N LEU A 179 12.51 -17.35 -35.99
CA LEU A 179 12.99 -15.99 -35.69
C LEU A 179 13.05 -15.09 -36.94
N GLN A 180 13.13 -15.65 -38.16
CA GLN A 180 13.12 -14.85 -39.38
C GLN A 180 11.74 -14.28 -39.65
N ARG A 181 10.68 -15.05 -39.38
CA ARG A 181 9.30 -14.57 -39.41
C ARG A 181 9.09 -13.42 -38.42
N LEU A 182 9.63 -13.52 -37.21
CA LEU A 182 9.59 -12.41 -36.23
C LEU A 182 10.36 -11.18 -36.71
N LYS A 183 11.59 -11.36 -37.19
CA LYS A 183 12.43 -10.26 -37.69
C LYS A 183 11.78 -9.50 -38.85
N LYS A 184 11.00 -10.20 -39.69
CA LYS A 184 10.24 -9.61 -40.81
C LYS A 184 8.87 -9.04 -40.40
N ASN A 185 8.35 -9.40 -39.23
CA ASN A 185 7.05 -8.94 -38.76
C ASN A 185 7.14 -7.48 -38.28
N LYS A 186 6.63 -6.56 -39.11
CA LYS A 186 6.62 -5.11 -38.81
C LYS A 186 5.81 -4.76 -37.56
N HIS A 187 4.73 -5.50 -37.27
CA HIS A 187 3.95 -5.28 -36.05
C HIS A 187 4.79 -5.65 -34.82
N PHE A 188 5.48 -6.79 -34.84
CA PHE A 188 6.35 -7.21 -33.74
C PHE A 188 7.48 -6.21 -33.46
N ILE A 189 8.28 -5.87 -34.47
CA ILE A 189 9.46 -5.01 -34.30
C ILE A 189 9.08 -3.58 -33.89
N ASN A 190 8.01 -3.03 -34.48
CA ASN A 190 7.63 -1.63 -34.23
C ASN A 190 6.65 -1.46 -33.06
N MET A 191 6.06 -2.53 -32.50
CA MET A 191 5.03 -2.41 -31.45
C MET A 191 5.45 -1.54 -30.27
N PRO A 192 6.68 -1.66 -29.71
CA PRO A 192 7.12 -0.79 -28.61
C PRO A 192 7.00 0.68 -28.95
N GLN A 193 7.47 1.06 -30.14
CA GLN A 193 7.42 2.44 -30.59
C GLN A 193 5.97 2.89 -30.83
N LEU A 194 5.13 2.04 -31.41
CA LEU A 194 3.72 2.37 -31.67
C LEU A 194 2.93 2.59 -30.38
N LEU A 195 3.16 1.75 -29.37
CA LEU A 195 2.56 1.89 -28.03
C LEU A 195 3.07 3.17 -27.34
N LYS A 196 4.39 3.38 -27.34
CA LYS A 196 5.02 4.56 -26.71
C LYS A 196 4.69 5.89 -27.38
N MET A 197 4.42 5.89 -28.68
CA MET A 197 3.96 7.09 -29.40
C MET A 197 2.46 7.36 -29.18
N GLY A 198 1.76 6.51 -28.43
CA GLY A 198 0.33 6.63 -28.16
C GLY A 198 -0.55 6.33 -29.38
N ARG A 199 -0.05 5.61 -30.39
CA ARG A 199 -0.85 5.26 -31.58
C ARG A 199 -2.02 4.34 -31.23
N PHE A 200 -1.83 3.52 -30.19
CA PHE A 200 -2.85 2.63 -29.63
C PHE A 200 -3.16 3.01 -28.17
N ALA A 201 -3.12 4.30 -27.84
CA ALA A 201 -3.37 4.79 -26.49
C ALA A 201 -4.73 4.31 -25.96
N ASP A 202 -4.69 3.42 -24.97
CA ASP A 202 -5.83 2.86 -24.27
C ASP A 202 -5.35 2.38 -22.90
N ASP A 203 -6.07 2.75 -21.84
CA ASP A 203 -5.67 2.42 -20.48
C ASP A 203 -5.72 0.90 -20.22
N GLN A 204 -6.53 0.15 -20.97
CA GLN A 204 -6.64 -1.30 -20.83
C GLN A 204 -5.29 -2.01 -21.03
N TRP A 205 -4.39 -1.50 -21.88
CA TRP A 205 -3.11 -2.14 -22.14
C TRP A 205 -2.20 -2.13 -20.93
N TYR A 206 -2.25 -1.04 -20.16
CA TYR A 206 -1.48 -0.93 -18.94
C TYR A 206 -1.97 -1.97 -17.94
N PHE A 207 -3.28 -1.94 -17.62
CA PHE A 207 -3.88 -2.83 -16.65
C PHE A 207 -3.81 -4.31 -17.08
N PHE A 208 -3.91 -4.61 -18.37
CA PHE A 208 -3.71 -5.97 -18.88
C PHE A 208 -2.27 -6.44 -18.67
N LEU A 209 -1.29 -5.61 -19.08
CA LEU A 209 0.13 -5.94 -18.99
C LEU A 209 0.55 -6.21 -17.54
N ILE A 210 0.25 -5.30 -16.61
CA ILE A 210 0.67 -5.46 -15.21
C ILE A 210 -0.08 -6.62 -14.53
N TYR A 211 -1.31 -6.93 -14.92
CA TYR A 211 -2.07 -8.07 -14.40
C TYR A 211 -1.50 -9.41 -14.85
N MET A 212 -1.31 -9.59 -16.15
CA MET A 212 -0.73 -10.83 -16.70
C MET A 212 0.71 -11.05 -16.21
N PHE A 213 1.47 -9.96 -16.07
CA PHE A 213 2.81 -10.00 -15.48
C PHE A 213 2.79 -10.44 -14.01
N SER A 214 1.85 -9.89 -13.23
CA SER A 214 1.64 -10.27 -11.84
C SER A 214 1.32 -11.75 -11.68
N LEU A 215 0.40 -12.29 -12.51
CA LEU A 215 0.04 -13.71 -12.50
C LEU A 215 1.24 -14.63 -12.73
N LEU A 216 2.05 -14.33 -13.76
CA LEU A 216 3.20 -15.17 -14.12
C LEU A 216 4.28 -15.14 -13.02
N VAL A 217 4.69 -13.93 -12.61
CA VAL A 217 5.77 -13.75 -11.61
C VAL A 217 5.37 -14.34 -10.25
N ASP A 218 4.10 -14.23 -9.87
CA ASP A 218 3.61 -14.79 -8.62
C ASP A 218 3.54 -16.33 -8.68
N SER A 219 2.98 -16.88 -9.75
CA SER A 219 2.85 -18.33 -9.94
C SER A 219 4.20 -19.03 -10.03
N ASP A 220 5.15 -18.48 -10.79
CA ASP A 220 6.52 -18.99 -10.92
C ASP A 220 7.23 -19.05 -9.54
N LYS A 221 7.15 -17.96 -8.77
CA LYS A 221 7.75 -17.89 -7.42
C LYS A 221 7.08 -18.79 -6.40
N LEU A 222 5.74 -18.89 -6.44
CA LEU A 222 5.00 -19.76 -5.54
C LEU A 222 5.32 -21.23 -5.81
N ASN A 223 5.36 -21.64 -7.09
CA ASN A 223 5.72 -22.99 -7.47
C ASN A 223 7.16 -23.33 -7.08
N SER A 224 8.11 -22.44 -7.36
CA SER A 224 9.52 -22.59 -6.98
C SER A 224 9.73 -22.68 -5.46
N ALA A 225 8.80 -22.12 -4.67
CA ALA A 225 8.81 -22.18 -3.21
C ALA A 225 7.94 -23.32 -2.63
N GLU A 226 7.46 -24.25 -3.46
CA GLU A 226 6.56 -25.36 -3.08
C GLU A 226 5.29 -24.87 -2.34
N LEU A 227 4.79 -23.70 -2.75
CA LEU A 227 3.58 -23.11 -2.21
C LEU A 227 2.42 -23.41 -3.15
N VAL A 228 1.42 -24.09 -2.61
CA VAL A 228 0.15 -24.28 -3.31
C VAL A 228 -0.69 -23.02 -3.13
N HIS A 229 -1.30 -22.54 -4.21
CA HIS A 229 -2.28 -21.47 -4.14
C HIS A 229 -3.44 -21.89 -3.22
N ARG A 230 -3.83 -21.02 -2.29
CA ARG A 230 -4.92 -21.30 -1.34
C ARG A 230 -6.15 -20.50 -1.73
N SER A 231 -7.27 -21.20 -1.85
CA SER A 231 -8.58 -20.56 -1.99
C SER A 231 -8.87 -19.68 -0.77
N THR A 232 -9.33 -18.46 -1.01
CA THR A 232 -9.74 -17.52 0.05
C THR A 232 -10.86 -18.13 0.91
N LYS A 233 -10.66 -18.13 2.23
CA LYS A 233 -11.67 -18.54 3.20
C LYS A 233 -12.67 -17.41 3.49
N SER A 234 -13.93 -17.77 3.58
CA SER A 234 -15.01 -16.86 3.99
C SER A 234 -15.03 -16.73 5.51
N ILE A 235 -15.27 -15.51 6.02
CA ILE A 235 -15.32 -15.22 7.46
C ILE A 235 -16.74 -14.74 7.79
N SER A 236 -17.32 -15.27 8.86
CA SER A 236 -18.68 -14.90 9.25
C SER A 236 -18.76 -13.46 9.80
N PRO A 237 -19.68 -12.60 9.32
CA PRO A 237 -19.91 -11.27 9.88
C PRO A 237 -20.30 -11.27 11.37
N SER A 238 -20.81 -12.40 11.89
CA SER A 238 -21.16 -12.58 13.30
C SER A 238 -19.94 -12.50 14.24
N LYS A 239 -18.72 -12.75 13.73
CA LYS A 239 -17.48 -12.63 14.51
C LYS A 239 -17.25 -11.22 15.03
N VAL A 240 -17.55 -10.20 14.23
CA VAL A 240 -17.45 -8.81 14.67
C VAL A 240 -18.44 -8.55 15.81
N VAL A 241 -19.67 -9.05 15.70
CA VAL A 241 -20.70 -8.92 16.75
C VAL A 241 -20.23 -9.60 18.04
N ASN A 242 -19.71 -10.82 17.94
CA ASN A 242 -19.21 -11.59 19.09
C ASN A 242 -18.01 -10.90 19.77
N TYR A 243 -17.09 -10.36 18.98
CA TYR A 243 -15.95 -9.62 19.51
C TYR A 243 -16.39 -8.33 20.21
N LEU A 244 -17.31 -7.56 19.62
CA LEU A 244 -17.87 -6.36 20.25
C LEU A 244 -18.59 -6.70 21.57
N ALA A 245 -19.40 -7.76 21.59
CA ALA A 245 -20.08 -8.23 22.81
C ALA A 245 -19.10 -8.63 23.93
N PHE A 246 -17.86 -9.04 23.60
CA PHE A 246 -16.80 -9.26 24.57
C PHE A 246 -16.10 -7.96 24.98
N LYS A 247 -15.73 -7.12 24.00
CA LYS A 247 -15.01 -5.84 24.20
C LYS A 247 -15.81 -4.84 25.04
N ASP A 248 -17.13 -4.81 24.87
CA ASP A 248 -18.03 -3.82 25.47
C ASP A 248 -18.55 -4.23 26.87
N LYS A 249 -18.08 -5.36 27.44
CA LYS A 249 -18.43 -5.79 28.82
C LYS A 249 -17.89 -4.88 29.92
N GLY A 250 -16.98 -3.95 29.62
CA GLY A 250 -16.37 -3.04 30.60
C GLY A 250 -16.80 -1.58 30.43
N ASN A 251 -17.56 -1.04 31.38
CA ASN A 251 -17.74 0.40 31.70
C ASN A 251 -17.76 1.41 30.51
N VAL A 252 -18.39 1.06 29.38
CA VAL A 252 -18.60 1.98 28.25
C VAL A 252 -19.93 2.72 28.43
N ASP A 253 -19.96 4.00 28.05
CA ASP A 253 -21.19 4.79 27.94
C ASP A 253 -22.22 4.08 27.05
N LYS A 254 -23.33 3.64 27.65
CA LYS A 254 -24.42 2.89 26.98
C LYS A 254 -24.99 3.66 25.78
N THR A 255 -25.00 4.99 25.83
CA THR A 255 -25.53 5.83 24.74
C THR A 255 -24.59 5.82 23.54
N LEU A 256 -23.27 5.85 23.76
CA LEU A 256 -22.28 5.75 22.67
C LEU A 256 -22.29 4.36 22.02
N LEU A 257 -22.42 3.30 22.83
CA LEU A 257 -22.56 1.93 22.33
C LEU A 257 -23.79 1.79 21.42
N LEU A 258 -24.95 2.28 21.86
CA LEU A 258 -26.18 2.24 21.07
C LEU A 258 -26.04 3.01 19.75
N LYS A 259 -25.38 4.17 19.76
CA LYS A 259 -25.11 4.94 18.52
C LYS A 259 -24.24 4.16 17.54
N ARG A 260 -23.17 3.52 18.03
CA ARG A 260 -22.29 2.68 17.20
C ARG A 260 -23.07 1.50 16.61
N GLU A 261 -23.88 0.85 17.43
CA GLU A 261 -24.66 -0.31 17.01
C GLU A 261 -25.75 0.05 15.99
N ASN A 262 -26.43 1.19 16.17
CA ASN A 262 -27.41 1.69 15.21
C ASN A 262 -26.77 2.01 13.86
N ALA A 263 -25.64 2.73 13.87
CA ALA A 263 -24.91 3.06 12.65
C ALA A 263 -24.44 1.80 11.92
N ARG A 264 -23.88 0.84 12.65
CA ARG A 264 -23.45 -0.46 12.12
C ARG A 264 -24.62 -1.25 11.54
N SER A 265 -25.76 -1.30 12.24
CA SER A 265 -26.96 -2.00 11.79
C SER A 265 -27.53 -1.40 10.51
N GLU A 266 -27.55 -0.06 10.39
CA GLU A 266 -27.95 0.61 9.16
C GLU A 266 -27.04 0.21 7.98
N MET A 267 -25.72 0.27 8.17
CA MET A 267 -24.77 -0.09 7.12
C MET A 267 -24.96 -1.54 6.64
N ILE A 268 -25.18 -2.48 7.56
CA ILE A 268 -25.44 -3.89 7.24
C ILE A 268 -26.79 -4.06 6.55
N ASN A 269 -27.85 -3.41 7.04
CA ASN A 269 -29.17 -3.45 6.42
C ASN A 269 -29.15 -2.93 4.98
N ILE A 270 -28.34 -1.91 4.69
CA ILE A 270 -28.16 -1.42 3.32
C ILE A 270 -27.54 -2.50 2.44
N VAL A 271 -26.44 -3.13 2.88
CA VAL A 271 -25.83 -4.26 2.14
C VAL A 271 -26.83 -5.40 1.92
N ASP A 272 -27.66 -5.69 2.91
CA ASP A 272 -28.70 -6.73 2.83
C ASP A 272 -29.84 -6.36 1.88
N SER A 273 -30.18 -5.08 1.79
CA SER A 273 -31.24 -4.58 0.91
C SER A 273 -30.85 -4.53 -0.56
N LEU A 274 -29.55 -4.63 -0.89
CA LEU A 274 -29.10 -4.61 -2.28
C LEU A 274 -29.65 -5.82 -3.04
N THR A 275 -30.17 -5.58 -4.24
CA THR A 275 -30.57 -6.66 -5.15
C THR A 275 -29.35 -7.36 -5.74
N ASP A 276 -29.52 -8.56 -6.28
CA ASP A 276 -28.42 -9.30 -6.92
C ASP A 276 -27.82 -8.53 -8.10
N GLU A 277 -28.64 -7.77 -8.83
CA GLU A 277 -28.17 -6.87 -9.89
C GLU A 277 -27.34 -5.72 -9.33
N GLN A 278 -27.77 -5.11 -8.22
CA GLN A 278 -26.99 -4.08 -7.54
C GLN A 278 -25.67 -4.63 -6.99
N ILE A 279 -25.65 -5.84 -6.43
CA ILE A 279 -24.40 -6.50 -5.98
C ILE A 279 -23.42 -6.66 -7.15
N LYS A 280 -23.91 -7.06 -8.35
CA LYS A 280 -23.10 -7.22 -9.56
C LYS A 280 -22.62 -5.88 -10.15
N ASN A 281 -23.42 -4.83 -10.08
CA ASN A 281 -23.14 -3.55 -10.74
C ASN A 281 -22.44 -2.52 -9.86
N SER A 282 -22.72 -2.52 -8.56
CA SER A 282 -22.10 -1.63 -7.58
C SER A 282 -20.66 -2.04 -7.32
N ARG A 283 -19.78 -1.03 -7.40
CA ARG A 283 -18.34 -1.21 -7.29
C ARG A 283 -17.71 -0.36 -6.21
N PHE A 284 -18.37 0.74 -5.84
CA PHE A 284 -17.91 1.65 -4.80
C PHE A 284 -18.94 1.70 -3.68
N PHE A 285 -18.47 1.60 -2.45
CA PHE A 285 -19.27 1.63 -1.24
C PHE A 285 -18.68 2.70 -0.33
N ILE A 286 -19.46 3.72 0.03
CA ILE A 286 -18.96 4.87 0.77
C ILE A 286 -19.42 4.76 2.23
N ILE A 287 -18.49 4.97 3.16
CA ILE A 287 -18.75 5.09 4.60
C ILE A 287 -18.21 6.46 5.05
N THR A 288 -19.07 7.48 5.02
CA THR A 288 -18.75 8.79 5.59
C THR A 288 -19.27 8.86 7.01
N ALA A 289 -18.38 8.86 8.00
CA ALA A 289 -18.84 8.83 9.40
C ALA A 289 -17.91 9.59 10.35
N PRO A 290 -18.46 10.28 11.38
CA PRO A 290 -17.65 11.05 12.32
C PRO A 290 -16.69 10.16 13.11
N THR A 291 -15.56 10.73 13.52
CA THR A 291 -14.59 10.02 14.37
C THR A 291 -15.23 9.57 15.67
N GLY A 292 -15.05 8.30 16.03
CA GLY A 292 -15.58 7.71 17.26
C GLY A 292 -16.76 6.74 17.08
N ILE A 293 -17.33 6.63 15.87
CA ILE A 293 -18.45 5.71 15.59
C ILE A 293 -18.05 4.24 15.35
N GLY A 294 -16.77 3.91 15.53
CA GLY A 294 -16.29 2.53 15.34
C GLY A 294 -15.99 2.14 13.89
N LYS A 295 -15.71 3.14 13.02
CA LYS A 295 -15.37 3.02 11.60
C LYS A 295 -14.62 1.72 11.21
N THR A 296 -13.52 1.41 11.88
CA THR A 296 -12.68 0.23 11.60
C THR A 296 -13.42 -1.10 11.65
N LEU A 297 -14.19 -1.36 12.71
CA LEU A 297 -14.93 -2.62 12.88
C LEU A 297 -16.21 -2.63 12.04
N SER A 298 -16.86 -1.47 11.88
CA SER A 298 -18.03 -1.35 11.01
C SER A 298 -17.68 -1.64 9.55
N SER A 299 -16.59 -1.07 9.03
CA SER A 299 -16.16 -1.32 7.64
C SER A 299 -15.73 -2.77 7.42
N LEU A 300 -15.02 -3.37 8.37
CA LEU A 300 -14.70 -4.81 8.31
C LEU A 300 -15.97 -5.65 8.27
N GLN A 301 -16.98 -5.35 9.11
CA GLN A 301 -18.21 -6.12 9.09
C GLN A 301 -19.01 -5.95 7.79
N CYS A 302 -19.07 -4.73 7.24
CA CYS A 302 -19.66 -4.49 5.93
C CYS A 302 -18.93 -5.26 4.84
N ALA A 303 -17.60 -5.29 4.86
CA ALA A 303 -16.79 -6.08 3.92
C ALA A 303 -17.08 -7.57 4.03
N LEU A 304 -17.17 -8.12 5.25
CA LEU A 304 -17.54 -9.51 5.50
C LEU A 304 -18.95 -9.84 4.99
N ARG A 305 -19.91 -8.94 5.21
CA ARG A 305 -21.28 -9.15 4.74
C ARG A 305 -21.38 -9.06 3.21
N LEU A 306 -20.68 -8.11 2.62
CA LEU A 306 -20.56 -7.96 1.17
C LEU A 306 -19.86 -9.19 0.54
N GLN A 307 -18.82 -9.74 1.19
CA GLN A 307 -18.14 -10.97 0.79
C GLN A 307 -19.14 -12.13 0.68
N GLN A 308 -20.00 -12.32 1.69
CA GLN A 308 -21.06 -13.33 1.66
C GLN A 308 -22.03 -13.11 0.50
N ARG A 309 -22.53 -11.89 0.32
CA ARG A 309 -23.46 -11.57 -0.78
C ARG A 309 -22.83 -11.82 -2.16
N ILE A 310 -21.56 -11.51 -2.34
CA ILE A 310 -20.83 -11.77 -3.60
C ILE A 310 -20.65 -13.28 -3.80
N GLN A 311 -20.35 -14.02 -2.73
CA GLN A 311 -20.27 -15.48 -2.79
C GLN A 311 -21.59 -16.09 -3.26
N ASP A 312 -22.71 -15.62 -2.70
CA ASP A 312 -24.05 -16.11 -3.05
C ASP A 312 -24.44 -15.76 -4.50
N VAL A 313 -24.07 -14.55 -4.98
CA VAL A 313 -24.55 -13.98 -6.25
C VAL A 313 -23.60 -14.22 -7.43
N GLU A 314 -22.29 -14.23 -7.20
CA GLU A 314 -21.24 -14.37 -8.22
C GLU A 314 -20.43 -15.67 -8.10
N GLY A 315 -20.62 -16.45 -7.02
CA GLY A 315 -20.07 -17.81 -6.90
C GLY A 315 -18.58 -17.92 -6.54
N TYR A 316 -17.98 -16.86 -6.00
CA TYR A 316 -16.59 -16.88 -5.50
C TYR A 316 -16.46 -16.09 -4.19
N VAL A 317 -15.38 -16.33 -3.43
CA VAL A 317 -15.13 -15.64 -2.16
C VAL A 317 -14.09 -14.52 -2.37
N PRO A 318 -14.50 -13.24 -2.30
CA PRO A 318 -13.57 -12.12 -2.38
C PRO A 318 -12.52 -12.13 -1.26
N ARG A 319 -11.26 -11.85 -1.59
CA ARG A 319 -10.24 -11.50 -0.58
C ARG A 319 -10.52 -10.11 -0.01
N ILE A 320 -10.27 -9.89 1.27
CA ILE A 320 -10.43 -8.55 1.88
C ILE A 320 -9.05 -7.91 2.03
N ILE A 321 -8.88 -6.70 1.50
CA ILE A 321 -7.61 -5.95 1.54
C ILE A 321 -7.88 -4.59 2.16
N THR A 322 -7.41 -4.35 3.37
CA THR A 322 -7.53 -3.07 4.06
C THR A 322 -6.24 -2.29 3.93
N ALA A 323 -6.28 -1.12 3.29
CA ALA A 323 -5.15 -0.21 3.19
C ALA A 323 -5.40 1.03 4.06
N ILE A 324 -4.40 1.37 4.88
CA ILE A 324 -4.42 2.56 5.75
C ILE A 324 -3.29 3.54 5.39
N PRO A 325 -3.45 4.85 5.60
CA PRO A 325 -2.44 5.83 5.20
C PRO A 325 -1.25 5.90 6.17
N PHE A 326 -1.47 5.75 7.47
CA PHE A 326 -0.45 5.99 8.49
C PHE A 326 0.00 4.69 9.18
N ILE A 327 1.32 4.45 9.20
CA ILE A 327 1.92 3.27 9.84
C ILE A 327 1.60 3.23 11.34
N ASN A 328 1.48 4.39 12.01
CA ASN A 328 1.26 4.47 13.45
C ASN A 328 -0.05 3.80 13.93
N ILE A 329 -1.03 3.59 13.05
CA ILE A 329 -2.31 2.93 13.38
C ILE A 329 -2.27 1.42 13.07
N ILE A 330 -1.33 0.96 12.23
CA ILE A 330 -1.40 -0.39 11.66
C ILE A 330 -1.41 -1.47 12.73
N GLU A 331 -0.63 -1.29 13.79
CA GLU A 331 -0.51 -2.27 14.86
C GLU A 331 -1.76 -2.34 15.75
N GLN A 332 -2.46 -1.21 15.92
CA GLN A 332 -3.73 -1.19 16.63
C GLN A 332 -4.82 -1.88 15.79
N THR A 333 -4.93 -1.51 14.51
CA THR A 333 -5.90 -2.12 13.59
C THR A 333 -5.62 -3.61 13.41
N ARG A 334 -4.35 -4.01 13.36
CA ARG A 334 -3.91 -5.41 13.32
C ARG A 334 -4.51 -6.20 14.47
N LYS A 335 -4.33 -5.75 15.72
CA LYS A 335 -4.86 -6.43 16.91
C LYS A 335 -6.38 -6.55 16.87
N GLU A 336 -7.08 -5.52 16.38
CA GLU A 336 -8.54 -5.61 16.21
C GLU A 336 -8.93 -6.67 15.17
N TYR A 337 -8.21 -6.76 14.05
CA TYR A 337 -8.45 -7.76 13.02
C TYR A 337 -8.12 -9.17 13.50
N GLU A 338 -6.97 -9.38 14.17
CA GLU A 338 -6.57 -10.68 14.75
C GLU A 338 -7.63 -11.20 15.73
N ASN A 339 -8.15 -10.34 16.60
CA ASN A 339 -9.18 -10.71 17.57
C ASN A 339 -10.53 -11.06 16.91
N VAL A 340 -10.89 -10.42 15.80
CA VAL A 340 -12.12 -10.71 15.05
C VAL A 340 -11.98 -12.01 14.27
N ILE A 341 -10.87 -12.17 13.55
CA ILE A 341 -10.64 -13.27 12.61
C ILE A 341 -10.34 -14.58 13.37
N GLY A 342 -9.50 -14.51 14.41
CA GLY A 342 -9.01 -15.68 15.13
C GLY A 342 -8.38 -16.73 14.20
N ASP A 343 -8.52 -18.01 14.52
CA ASP A 343 -7.90 -19.10 13.75
C ASP A 343 -8.66 -19.50 12.47
N GLN A 344 -9.74 -18.80 12.11
CA GLN A 344 -10.59 -19.18 10.96
C GLN A 344 -9.97 -18.85 9.62
N ALA A 345 -9.14 -17.82 9.56
CA ALA A 345 -8.58 -17.28 8.34
C ALA A 345 -7.20 -16.66 8.60
N ASN A 346 -6.39 -16.58 7.55
CA ASN A 346 -5.03 -16.07 7.61
C ASN A 346 -5.03 -14.54 7.43
N LEU A 347 -4.54 -13.80 8.44
CA LEU A 347 -4.29 -12.36 8.34
C LEU A 347 -2.83 -12.11 7.96
N VAL A 348 -2.60 -11.43 6.84
CA VAL A 348 -1.28 -10.97 6.42
C VAL A 348 -1.17 -9.47 6.63
N VAL A 349 -0.10 -9.01 7.30
CA VAL A 349 0.17 -7.59 7.53
C VAL A 349 1.40 -7.15 6.76
N HIS A 350 1.29 -6.11 5.91
CA HIS A 350 2.38 -5.64 5.04
C HIS A 350 2.58 -4.12 5.07
N HIS A 351 3.74 -3.69 5.59
CA HIS A 351 4.20 -2.30 5.57
C HIS A 351 5.72 -2.21 5.33
N ARG A 352 6.24 -1.01 4.99
CA ARG A 352 7.64 -0.74 4.58
C ARG A 352 8.72 -1.42 5.45
N LEU A 353 8.56 -1.44 6.77
CA LEU A 353 9.56 -2.04 7.68
C LEU A 353 9.75 -3.56 7.43
N ALA A 354 8.76 -4.24 6.87
CA ALA A 354 8.92 -5.64 6.50
C ALA A 354 9.87 -5.83 5.30
N ASP A 355 9.98 -4.84 4.41
CA ASP A 355 10.91 -4.83 3.27
C ASP A 355 12.38 -4.65 3.73
N ILE A 356 12.62 -4.06 4.91
CA ILE A 356 13.98 -3.94 5.47
C ILE A 356 14.52 -5.32 5.83
N THR A 357 13.67 -6.19 6.37
CA THR A 357 14.06 -7.57 6.72
C THR A 357 14.34 -8.45 5.50
N SER A 358 13.79 -8.12 4.33
CA SER A 358 14.04 -8.88 3.08
C SER A 358 15.31 -8.46 2.35
N ASN A 359 15.78 -7.21 2.53
CA ASN A 359 17.03 -6.72 1.92
C ASN A 359 18.32 -7.20 2.62
N ILE A 360 18.22 -7.88 3.76
CA ILE A 360 19.38 -8.48 4.45
C ILE A 360 19.74 -9.78 3.71
N LYS A 361 20.94 -9.82 3.11
CA LYS A 361 21.49 -11.03 2.45
C LYS A 361 21.76 -12.08 3.52
N VAL A 362 20.86 -13.06 3.61
CA VAL A 362 21.04 -14.28 4.40
C VAL A 362 20.95 -15.44 3.41
N ASP A 363 22.09 -16.08 3.14
CA ASP A 363 22.23 -17.23 2.22
C ASP A 363 21.28 -18.36 2.65
N GLU A 364 20.64 -19.05 1.71
CA GLU A 364 19.40 -19.85 1.82
C GLU A 364 19.52 -21.20 2.60
N ILE A 365 18.52 -21.60 3.43
CA ILE A 365 17.69 -22.87 3.41
C ILE A 365 16.49 -22.93 4.46
N ILE A 366 15.24 -23.13 3.97
CA ILE A 366 13.85 -22.84 4.48
C ILE A 366 13.39 -23.56 5.78
N PRO A 367 12.72 -22.86 6.75
CA PRO A 367 11.23 -22.95 6.99
C PRO A 367 10.44 -21.61 7.07
N VAL A 368 11.10 -20.45 7.14
CA VAL A 368 10.49 -19.11 7.35
C VAL A 368 10.20 -18.37 6.04
N SER A 369 10.75 -18.83 4.91
CA SER A 369 10.48 -18.28 3.56
C SER A 369 9.01 -18.25 3.22
N LYS A 370 8.25 -19.24 3.69
CA LYS A 370 6.88 -19.48 3.25
C LYS A 370 5.98 -18.34 3.70
N ALA A 371 5.99 -18.00 5.00
CA ALA A 371 5.27 -16.85 5.53
C ALA A 371 5.76 -15.51 4.95
N LEU A 372 7.06 -15.41 4.66
CA LEU A 372 7.70 -14.28 3.98
C LEU A 372 7.14 -14.06 2.57
N LEU A 373 7.13 -15.13 1.78
CA LEU A 373 6.74 -15.14 0.39
C LEU A 373 5.22 -15.03 0.26
N GLU A 374 4.46 -15.65 1.18
CA GLU A 374 3.02 -15.45 1.36
C GLU A 374 2.74 -13.97 1.67
N MET A 375 3.51 -13.34 2.56
CA MET A 375 3.34 -11.92 2.87
C MET A 375 3.64 -10.98 1.70
N GLU A 376 4.71 -11.24 0.94
CA GLU A 376 5.06 -10.46 -0.25
C GLU A 376 4.07 -10.65 -1.40
N ALA A 377 3.53 -11.87 -1.53
CA ALA A 377 2.48 -12.24 -2.50
C ALA A 377 1.07 -11.83 -2.05
N TRP A 378 0.92 -11.32 -0.82
CA TRP A 378 -0.37 -11.12 -0.16
C TRP A 378 -1.24 -12.38 -0.10
N GLU A 379 -0.68 -13.57 0.16
CA GLU A 379 -1.38 -14.85 0.32
C GLU A 379 -2.05 -15.05 1.70
N GLY A 380 -2.91 -14.09 2.05
CA GLY A 380 -3.82 -14.17 3.19
C GLY A 380 -5.28 -14.05 2.76
N ASP A 381 -6.19 -14.50 3.61
CA ASP A 381 -7.64 -14.34 3.42
C ASP A 381 -8.05 -12.87 3.65
N VAL A 382 -7.38 -12.23 4.60
CA VAL A 382 -7.46 -10.80 4.90
C VAL A 382 -6.06 -10.21 4.87
N ILE A 383 -5.89 -9.09 4.17
CA ILE A 383 -4.64 -8.36 4.05
C ILE A 383 -4.79 -7.01 4.73
N LEU A 384 -3.89 -6.68 5.66
CA LEU A 384 -3.76 -5.33 6.21
C LEU A 384 -2.47 -4.70 5.67
N THR A 385 -2.60 -3.60 4.94
CA THR A 385 -1.49 -2.97 4.23
C THR A 385 -1.54 -1.45 4.36
N THR A 386 -0.61 -0.77 3.71
CA THR A 386 -0.54 0.70 3.67
C THR A 386 -0.88 1.23 2.28
N PHE A 387 -1.29 2.50 2.19
CA PHE A 387 -1.47 3.18 0.89
C PHE A 387 -0.20 3.08 0.04
N VAL A 388 0.98 3.27 0.65
CA VAL A 388 2.27 3.16 -0.04
C VAL A 388 2.41 1.79 -0.69
N GLN A 389 2.17 0.70 0.05
CA GLN A 389 2.31 -0.66 -0.47
C GLN A 389 1.28 -0.99 -1.56
N LEU A 390 0.03 -0.55 -1.40
CA LEU A 390 -1.02 -0.75 -2.39
C LEU A 390 -0.76 0.02 -3.69
N PHE A 391 -0.48 1.31 -3.60
CA PHE A 391 -0.30 2.11 -4.81
C PHE A 391 1.06 1.86 -5.48
N GLN A 392 2.11 1.49 -4.73
CA GLN A 392 3.37 1.04 -5.33
C GLN A 392 3.28 -0.32 -6.00
N SER A 393 2.28 -1.16 -5.70
CA SER A 393 2.03 -2.38 -6.51
C SER A 393 1.27 -2.09 -7.80
N ILE A 394 0.72 -0.87 -7.96
CA ILE A 394 0.00 -0.44 -9.16
C ILE A 394 0.90 0.43 -10.04
N PHE A 395 1.57 1.44 -9.48
CA PHE A 395 2.38 2.41 -10.22
C PHE A 395 3.87 2.04 -10.19
N THR A 396 4.24 0.95 -10.86
CA THR A 396 5.64 0.47 -10.88
C THR A 396 5.90 -0.45 -12.07
N GLY A 397 7.16 -0.55 -12.51
CA GLY A 397 7.62 -1.65 -13.38
C GLY A 397 8.35 -2.75 -12.60
N ARG A 398 8.61 -2.55 -11.29
CA ARG A 398 9.45 -3.46 -10.49
C ARG A 398 8.77 -4.80 -10.26
N ASN A 399 9.49 -5.88 -10.59
CA ASN A 399 9.05 -7.26 -10.46
C ASN A 399 8.46 -7.61 -9.08
N SER A 400 9.23 -7.35 -8.01
CA SER A 400 8.83 -7.67 -6.64
C SER A 400 7.56 -6.96 -6.18
N ALA A 401 7.35 -5.71 -6.65
CA ALA A 401 6.20 -4.92 -6.26
C ALA A 401 4.92 -5.32 -7.03
N LEU A 402 5.03 -5.72 -8.31
CA LEU A 402 3.89 -6.14 -9.13
C LEU A 402 3.35 -7.52 -8.77
N LYS A 403 4.15 -8.37 -8.13
CA LYS A 403 3.77 -9.75 -7.73
C LYS A 403 2.39 -9.84 -7.07
N LYS A 404 2.05 -8.89 -6.21
CA LYS A 404 0.81 -8.88 -5.42
C LYS A 404 -0.42 -8.27 -6.12
N LEU A 405 -0.24 -7.65 -7.30
CA LEU A 405 -1.34 -6.95 -8.00
C LEU A 405 -2.49 -7.90 -8.36
N ASN A 406 -2.20 -9.14 -8.76
CA ASN A 406 -3.24 -10.11 -9.15
C ASN A 406 -4.26 -10.36 -8.03
N LYS A 407 -3.87 -10.18 -6.75
CA LYS A 407 -4.77 -10.32 -5.60
C LYS A 407 -5.84 -9.24 -5.50
N LEU A 408 -5.72 -8.15 -6.26
CA LEU A 408 -6.79 -7.15 -6.36
C LEU A 408 -7.99 -7.68 -7.15
N ALA A 409 -7.79 -8.62 -8.07
CA ALA A 409 -8.87 -9.16 -8.88
C ALA A 409 -9.92 -9.89 -8.05
N GLY A 410 -11.19 -9.51 -8.24
CA GLY A 410 -12.31 -10.00 -7.44
C GLY A 410 -12.26 -9.65 -5.95
N SER A 411 -11.29 -8.87 -5.47
CA SER A 411 -11.19 -8.54 -4.04
C SER A 411 -12.17 -7.44 -3.59
N ILE A 412 -12.36 -7.33 -2.28
CA ILE A 412 -12.93 -6.15 -1.61
C ILE A 412 -11.77 -5.37 -0.98
N VAL A 413 -11.54 -4.15 -1.44
CA VAL A 413 -10.48 -3.26 -0.94
C VAL A 413 -11.09 -2.16 -0.08
N ILE A 414 -10.68 -2.08 1.19
CA ILE A 414 -11.06 -1.01 2.11
C ILE A 414 -9.96 0.06 2.10
N LEU A 415 -10.31 1.29 1.72
CA LEU A 415 -9.43 2.45 1.83
C LEU A 415 -9.87 3.31 3.02
N ASP A 416 -9.14 3.22 4.13
CA ASP A 416 -9.38 4.05 5.31
C ASP A 416 -8.74 5.44 5.16
N GLU A 417 -9.42 6.46 5.66
CA GLU A 417 -9.04 7.87 5.54
C GLU A 417 -8.56 8.22 4.11
N VAL A 418 -9.38 7.91 3.10
CA VAL A 418 -9.07 8.12 1.67
C VAL A 418 -8.66 9.55 1.30
N GLN A 419 -9.04 10.55 2.11
CA GLN A 419 -8.61 11.94 1.97
C GLN A 419 -7.11 12.16 2.24
N ALA A 420 -6.40 11.17 2.81
CA ALA A 420 -4.95 11.21 2.96
C ALA A 420 -4.19 11.08 1.63
N VAL A 421 -4.86 10.75 0.52
CA VAL A 421 -4.26 10.79 -0.82
C VAL A 421 -3.90 12.25 -1.17
N PRO A 422 -2.65 12.54 -1.55
CA PRO A 422 -2.26 13.89 -1.96
C PRO A 422 -3.12 14.39 -3.13
N GLU A 423 -3.58 15.64 -3.03
CA GLU A 423 -4.50 16.25 -4.02
C GLU A 423 -3.99 16.16 -5.46
N LYS A 424 -2.68 16.37 -5.68
CA LYS A 424 -2.03 16.24 -7.00
C LYS A 424 -2.22 14.86 -7.66
N TYR A 425 -2.54 13.83 -6.88
CA TYR A 425 -2.78 12.46 -7.33
C TYR A 425 -4.24 12.01 -7.20
N MET A 426 -5.16 12.82 -6.67
CA MET A 426 -6.56 12.40 -6.47
C MET A 426 -7.23 11.98 -7.78
N SER A 427 -7.03 12.72 -8.88
CA SER A 427 -7.54 12.35 -10.20
C SER A 427 -6.96 11.05 -10.73
N LEU A 428 -5.63 10.90 -10.65
CA LEU A 428 -4.94 9.67 -11.06
C LEU A 428 -5.42 8.45 -10.26
N VAL A 429 -5.49 8.57 -8.93
CA VAL A 429 -5.93 7.50 -8.04
C VAL A 429 -7.40 7.18 -8.30
N GLY A 430 -8.28 8.19 -8.38
CA GLY A 430 -9.70 8.00 -8.69
C GLY A 430 -9.91 7.23 -9.98
N ALA A 431 -9.27 7.64 -11.07
CA ALA A 431 -9.33 6.95 -12.35
C ALA A 431 -8.79 5.51 -12.27
N THR A 432 -7.68 5.31 -11.55
CA THR A 432 -7.08 3.98 -11.36
C THR A 432 -7.99 3.04 -10.59
N LEU A 433 -8.64 3.50 -9.51
CA LEU A 433 -9.60 2.70 -8.76
C LEU A 433 -10.80 2.30 -9.65
N GLN A 434 -11.29 3.22 -10.48
CA GLN A 434 -12.35 2.93 -11.44
C GLN A 434 -11.93 1.89 -12.48
N LYS A 435 -10.71 1.98 -13.02
CA LYS A 435 -10.21 1.00 -14.00
C LYS A 435 -9.90 -0.37 -13.40
N ILE A 436 -9.36 -0.42 -12.18
CA ILE A 436 -9.20 -1.68 -11.44
C ILE A 436 -10.56 -2.31 -11.16
N SER A 437 -11.54 -1.49 -10.75
CA SER A 437 -12.91 -1.97 -10.57
C SER A 437 -13.52 -2.48 -11.88
N GLU A 438 -13.31 -1.79 -13.00
CA GLU A 438 -13.84 -2.13 -14.31
C GLU A 438 -13.25 -3.44 -14.83
N TYR A 439 -11.92 -3.55 -14.78
CA TYR A 439 -11.19 -4.64 -15.42
C TYR A 439 -11.02 -5.86 -14.53
N TYR A 440 -10.77 -5.65 -13.24
CA TYR A 440 -10.48 -6.75 -12.31
C TYR A 440 -11.70 -7.15 -11.47
N GLY A 441 -12.81 -6.43 -11.59
CA GLY A 441 -14.03 -6.68 -10.81
C GLY A 441 -13.90 -6.35 -9.33
N THR A 442 -12.83 -5.66 -8.93
CA THR A 442 -12.58 -5.23 -7.54
C THR A 442 -13.71 -4.34 -7.04
N ARG A 443 -14.06 -4.50 -5.75
CA ARG A 443 -15.02 -3.63 -5.06
C ARG A 443 -14.30 -2.81 -4.00
N PHE A 444 -14.59 -1.51 -3.94
CA PHE A 444 -13.94 -0.60 -3.02
C PHE A 444 -14.90 -0.13 -1.93
N ILE A 445 -14.47 -0.22 -0.67
CA ILE A 445 -15.11 0.48 0.45
C ILE A 445 -14.24 1.69 0.79
N LEU A 446 -14.76 2.89 0.50
CA LEU A 446 -14.08 4.16 0.78
C LEU A 446 -14.59 4.70 2.11
N MET A 447 -13.70 4.84 3.09
CA MET A 447 -14.06 5.25 4.44
C MET A 447 -13.34 6.53 4.84
N THR A 448 -14.08 7.46 5.47
CA THR A 448 -13.53 8.76 5.86
C THR A 448 -14.45 9.52 6.83
N ALA A 449 -13.89 10.48 7.57
CA ALA A 449 -14.66 11.50 8.28
C ALA A 449 -15.11 12.65 7.37
N THR A 450 -14.37 12.90 6.29
CA THR A 450 -14.55 13.98 5.33
C THR A 450 -14.41 13.40 3.92
N GLN A 451 -15.52 13.27 3.19
CA GLN A 451 -15.50 12.58 1.90
C GLN A 451 -14.75 13.39 0.85
N PRO A 452 -13.56 12.97 0.39
CA PRO A 452 -12.97 13.57 -0.78
C PRO A 452 -13.79 13.10 -1.99
N LYS A 453 -13.94 13.99 -2.98
CA LYS A 453 -14.62 13.69 -4.24
C LYS A 453 -13.75 12.86 -5.19
N ILE A 454 -13.03 11.88 -4.65
CA ILE A 454 -11.98 11.12 -5.35
C ILE A 454 -12.51 10.41 -6.62
N LEU A 455 -13.75 9.95 -6.59
CA LEU A 455 -14.38 9.33 -7.76
C LEU A 455 -14.75 10.37 -8.82
N GLU A 456 -15.24 11.55 -8.42
CA GLU A 456 -15.51 12.66 -9.35
C GLU A 456 -14.20 13.18 -9.99
N PHE A 457 -13.10 13.23 -9.22
CA PHE A 457 -11.77 13.54 -9.76
C PHE A 457 -11.32 12.50 -10.80
N GLY A 458 -11.66 11.22 -10.60
CA GLY A 458 -11.43 10.15 -11.55
C GLY A 458 -12.28 10.31 -12.82
N ASP A 459 -13.58 10.58 -12.66
CA ASP A 459 -14.51 10.85 -13.77
C ASP A 459 -14.02 12.02 -14.63
N GLN A 460 -13.49 13.08 -14.01
CA GLN A 460 -12.92 14.24 -14.71
C GLN A 460 -11.69 13.85 -15.54
N LEU A 461 -10.78 13.02 -15.02
CA LEU A 461 -9.60 12.55 -15.75
C LEU A 461 -9.96 11.62 -16.90
N LEU A 462 -10.96 10.75 -16.69
CA LEU A 462 -11.43 9.79 -17.68
C LEU A 462 -12.41 10.38 -18.70
N ASN A 463 -12.82 11.65 -18.53
CA ASN A 463 -13.90 12.28 -19.28
C ASN A 463 -15.19 11.44 -19.27
N ASN A 464 -15.53 10.85 -18.12
CA ASN A 464 -16.67 9.95 -17.95
C ASN A 464 -17.54 10.35 -16.75
N HIS A 465 -18.37 11.37 -16.94
CA HIS A 465 -19.11 12.05 -15.87
C HIS A 465 -20.18 11.20 -15.13
N GLU A 466 -20.42 9.96 -15.54
CA GLU A 466 -21.48 9.11 -14.95
C GLU A 466 -21.00 7.75 -14.45
N TYR A 467 -19.71 7.41 -14.60
CA TYR A 467 -19.23 6.09 -14.20
C TYR A 467 -19.37 5.87 -12.69
N SER A 468 -18.88 6.82 -11.90
CA SER A 468 -18.93 6.71 -10.44
C SER A 468 -20.35 6.75 -9.89
N SER A 469 -21.18 7.67 -10.37
CA SER A 469 -22.52 7.91 -9.82
C SER A 469 -23.45 6.70 -9.98
N LYS A 470 -23.30 5.92 -11.06
CA LYS A 470 -24.13 4.71 -11.30
C LYS A 470 -23.66 3.47 -10.55
N ARG A 471 -22.44 3.47 -10.02
CA ARG A 471 -21.79 2.30 -9.40
C ARG A 471 -21.47 2.49 -7.92
N THR A 472 -21.96 3.57 -7.33
CA THR A 472 -21.69 3.95 -5.93
C THR A 472 -22.91 3.70 -5.06
N VAL A 473 -22.67 3.13 -3.88
CA VAL A 473 -23.65 2.95 -2.82
C VAL A 473 -23.16 3.69 -1.58
N ASP A 474 -23.96 4.61 -1.05
CA ASP A 474 -23.71 5.16 0.29
C ASP A 474 -24.21 4.15 1.33
N LEU A 475 -23.28 3.58 2.10
CA LEU A 475 -23.61 2.62 3.15
C LEU A 475 -24.05 3.31 4.44
N PHE A 476 -23.95 4.64 4.55
CA PHE A 476 -24.38 5.36 5.75
C PHE A 476 -25.05 6.70 5.41
N PRO A 477 -26.20 6.67 4.71
CA PRO A 477 -26.91 7.88 4.27
C PRO A 477 -27.40 8.72 5.45
N SER A 478 -27.71 8.11 6.60
CA SER A 478 -28.12 8.88 7.79
C SER A 478 -26.98 9.67 8.43
N SER A 479 -25.74 9.54 7.95
CA SER A 479 -24.56 10.26 8.45
C SER A 479 -24.81 11.75 8.63
N GLU A 480 -25.60 12.39 7.74
CA GLU A 480 -25.96 13.81 7.84
C GLU A 480 -26.72 14.14 9.11
N THR A 481 -27.65 13.28 9.52
CA THR A 481 -28.36 13.41 10.79
C THR A 481 -27.39 13.31 11.96
N TYR A 482 -26.43 12.38 11.90
CA TYR A 482 -25.40 12.25 12.93
C TYR A 482 -24.52 13.49 13.01
N PHE A 483 -24.02 14.01 11.87
CA PHE A 483 -23.21 15.23 11.81
C PHE A 483 -23.99 16.47 12.26
N GLY A 484 -25.25 16.61 11.86
CA GLY A 484 -26.12 17.73 12.22
C GLY A 484 -26.44 17.81 13.72
N GLN A 485 -26.39 16.68 14.43
CA GLN A 485 -26.55 16.63 15.88
C GLN A 485 -25.26 16.92 16.65
N LEU A 486 -24.10 17.01 15.97
CA LEU A 486 -22.84 17.29 16.63
C LEU A 486 -22.76 18.77 17.02
N LYS A 487 -22.70 18.99 18.34
CA LYS A 487 -22.50 20.30 18.95
C LYS A 487 -21.24 20.34 19.80
N ARG A 488 -20.24 19.51 19.49
CA ARG A 488 -19.09 19.31 20.38
C ARG A 488 -18.09 20.45 20.25
N THR A 489 -17.83 20.88 19.02
CA THR A 489 -16.77 21.86 18.72
C THR A 489 -17.23 22.98 17.78
N LYS A 490 -16.41 24.03 17.70
CA LYS A 490 -16.43 25.03 16.62
C LYS A 490 -15.02 25.45 16.25
N PHE A 491 -14.78 25.73 14.97
CA PHE A 491 -13.59 26.42 14.52
C PHE A 491 -13.72 27.91 14.80
N VAL A 492 -12.65 28.49 15.34
CA VAL A 492 -12.49 29.93 15.54
C VAL A 492 -11.23 30.35 14.77
N PRO A 493 -11.37 30.79 13.50
CA PRO A 493 -10.25 31.26 12.71
C PRO A 493 -9.64 32.55 13.31
N VAL A 494 -8.32 32.56 13.47
CA VAL A 494 -7.52 33.72 13.89
C VAL A 494 -6.36 33.82 12.88
N LEU A 495 -6.67 34.39 11.71
CA LEU A 495 -5.87 34.30 10.49
C LEU A 495 -5.51 35.67 9.89
N GLU A 496 -5.83 36.74 10.62
CA GLU A 496 -5.57 38.14 10.26
C GLU A 496 -4.08 38.45 10.30
N GLU A 497 -3.39 38.00 11.34
CA GLU A 497 -1.96 38.23 11.57
C GLU A 497 -1.18 36.92 11.75
N GLU A 498 0.09 36.94 11.31
CA GLU A 498 1.02 35.85 11.61
C GLU A 498 1.58 36.01 13.02
N MET A 499 1.60 34.90 13.78
CA MET A 499 2.11 34.86 15.15
C MET A 499 3.48 34.19 15.18
N ASP A 500 4.45 34.84 15.80
CA ASP A 500 5.65 34.14 16.27
C ASP A 500 5.33 33.29 17.51
N THR A 501 6.33 32.58 18.03
CA THR A 501 6.14 31.71 19.20
C THR A 501 5.72 32.50 20.42
N ASP A 502 6.29 33.68 20.67
CA ASP A 502 6.01 34.47 21.87
C ASP A 502 4.58 35.03 21.84
N LYS A 503 4.16 35.63 20.72
CA LYS A 503 2.79 36.08 20.49
C LYS A 503 1.78 34.94 20.59
N PHE A 504 2.13 33.76 20.07
CA PHE A 504 1.26 32.59 20.21
C PHE A 504 1.10 32.17 21.68
N ILE A 505 2.18 32.17 22.47
CA ILE A 505 2.11 31.83 23.89
C ILE A 505 1.26 32.85 24.65
N GLU A 506 1.38 34.15 24.34
CA GLU A 506 0.50 35.18 24.91
C GLU A 506 -0.98 34.92 24.57
N PHE A 507 -1.28 34.66 23.30
CA PHE A 507 -2.63 34.32 22.84
C PHE A 507 -3.17 33.04 23.49
N PHE A 508 -2.34 31.99 23.59
CA PHE A 508 -2.69 30.75 24.28
C PHE A 508 -3.07 31.04 25.73
N MET A 509 -2.25 31.80 26.46
CA MET A 509 -2.50 32.14 27.86
C MET A 509 -3.71 33.05 28.06
N GLU A 510 -4.11 33.83 27.05
CA GLU A 510 -5.34 34.62 27.07
C GLU A 510 -6.60 33.75 26.97
N LYS A 511 -6.56 32.72 26.11
CA LYS A 511 -7.73 31.85 25.84
C LYS A 511 -7.83 30.64 26.76
N TRP A 512 -6.70 30.16 27.26
CA TRP A 512 -6.61 28.96 28.08
C TRP A 512 -6.85 29.24 29.57
N ASN A 513 -7.49 28.29 30.25
CA ASN A 513 -7.71 28.32 31.70
C ASN A 513 -7.00 27.10 32.33
N ALA A 514 -6.30 27.32 33.44
CA ALA A 514 -5.59 26.29 34.20
C ALA A 514 -6.44 25.06 34.58
N LEU A 515 -7.76 25.17 34.62
CA LEU A 515 -8.68 24.06 34.88
C LEU A 515 -9.02 23.20 33.65
N LYS A 516 -8.57 23.58 32.45
CA LYS A 516 -8.97 22.99 31.16
C LYS A 516 -7.79 22.32 30.47
N SER A 517 -8.03 21.16 29.86
CA SER A 517 -6.99 20.47 29.10
C SER A 517 -6.94 20.98 27.66
N ALA A 518 -5.74 21.21 27.13
CA ALA A 518 -5.56 21.76 25.78
C ALA A 518 -4.61 20.91 24.94
N VAL A 519 -4.88 20.85 23.64
CA VAL A 519 -3.94 20.31 22.66
C VAL A 519 -3.47 21.42 21.71
N ILE A 520 -2.17 21.54 21.55
CA ILE A 520 -1.53 22.47 20.64
C ILE A 520 -0.91 21.65 19.52
N VAL A 521 -1.33 21.88 18.28
CA VAL A 521 -0.90 21.10 17.12
C VAL A 521 -0.28 22.03 16.10
N VAL A 522 1.00 21.83 15.81
CA VAL A 522 1.76 22.67 14.87
C VAL A 522 2.35 21.84 13.73
N ASN A 523 2.65 22.49 12.61
CA ASN A 523 2.98 21.75 11.39
C ASN A 523 4.40 21.16 11.38
N THR A 524 5.38 21.80 12.02
CA THR A 524 6.79 21.37 11.99
C THR A 524 7.25 20.85 13.36
N ILE A 525 8.14 19.85 13.34
CA ILE A 525 8.80 19.34 14.56
C ILE A 525 9.57 20.47 15.25
N LYS A 526 10.32 21.28 14.47
CA LYS A 526 11.11 22.39 15.01
C LYS A 526 10.23 23.35 15.83
N ARG A 527 9.13 23.85 15.25
CA ARG A 527 8.20 24.73 15.96
C ARG A 527 7.56 24.07 17.17
N SER A 528 7.19 22.79 17.06
CA SER A 528 6.57 22.08 18.18
C SER A 528 7.49 22.02 19.40
N VAL A 529 8.81 21.90 19.20
CA VAL A 529 9.80 21.91 20.27
C VAL A 529 9.98 23.32 20.86
N GLU A 530 10.04 24.35 20.00
CA GLU A 530 10.11 25.75 20.44
C GLU A 530 8.90 26.14 21.31
N VAL A 531 7.69 25.83 20.84
CA VAL A 531 6.43 26.06 21.58
C VAL A 531 6.42 25.30 22.90
N PHE A 532 6.88 24.04 22.91
CA PHE A 532 6.90 23.23 24.13
C PHE A 532 7.76 23.85 25.25
N TYR A 533 8.98 24.27 24.94
CA TYR A 533 9.86 24.88 25.94
C TYR A 533 9.45 26.30 26.31
N ALA A 534 8.97 27.10 25.35
CA ALA A 534 8.45 28.45 25.63
C ALA A 534 7.24 28.37 26.58
N LEU A 535 6.31 27.45 26.33
CA LEU A 535 5.14 27.24 27.17
C LEU A 535 5.52 26.78 28.59
N LYS A 536 6.43 25.80 28.72
CA LYS A 536 6.92 25.36 30.05
C LYS A 536 7.54 26.51 30.83
N SER A 537 8.36 27.33 30.18
CA SER A 537 9.00 28.49 30.80
C SER A 537 7.98 29.52 31.27
N GLU A 538 6.96 29.77 30.44
CA GLU A 538 5.89 30.71 30.75
C GLU A 538 4.99 30.24 31.90
N LEU A 539 4.60 28.97 31.92
CA LEU A 539 3.82 28.39 33.02
C LEU A 539 4.58 28.46 34.34
N LYS A 540 5.89 28.14 34.32
CA LYS A 540 6.77 28.27 35.49
C LYS A 540 6.87 29.71 35.96
N ARG A 541 7.03 30.67 35.05
CA ARG A 541 7.08 32.11 35.35
C ARG A 541 5.80 32.61 36.04
N ARG A 542 4.65 32.09 35.64
CA ARG A 542 3.34 32.42 36.25
C ARG A 542 2.96 31.57 37.47
N GLY A 543 3.80 30.60 37.86
CA GLY A 543 3.53 29.70 38.99
C GLY A 543 2.36 28.73 38.75
N ILE A 544 2.09 28.37 37.50
CA ILE A 544 0.99 27.46 37.12
C ILE A 544 1.53 26.02 37.04
N ASP A 545 0.98 25.14 37.88
CA ASP A 545 1.37 23.72 37.97
C ASP A 545 0.49 22.84 37.08
N THR A 546 0.51 23.09 35.76
CA THR A 546 -0.15 22.21 34.78
C THR A 546 0.90 21.40 34.02
N PRO A 547 0.80 20.06 33.98
CA PRO A 547 1.75 19.25 33.26
C PRO A 547 1.65 19.48 31.74
N VAL A 548 2.81 19.63 31.10
CA VAL A 548 2.95 19.76 29.65
C VAL A 548 3.66 18.54 29.09
N TYR A 549 3.01 17.88 28.12
CA TYR A 549 3.56 16.73 27.39
C TYR A 549 3.85 17.09 25.94
N TYR A 550 4.70 16.29 25.30
CA TYR A 550 5.12 16.47 23.92
C TYR A 550 4.94 15.19 23.10
N LEU A 551 4.44 15.31 21.86
CA LEU A 551 4.22 14.19 20.95
C LEU A 551 4.59 14.52 19.50
N SER A 552 5.56 13.81 18.93
CA SER A 552 5.88 13.88 17.50
C SER A 552 6.57 12.60 17.04
N THR A 553 6.76 12.45 15.72
CA THR A 553 7.54 11.34 15.14
C THR A 553 9.04 11.39 15.47
N ASN A 554 9.51 12.45 16.12
CA ASN A 554 10.89 12.61 16.58
C ASN A 554 11.20 11.76 17.82
N ILE A 555 10.15 11.30 18.50
CA ILE A 555 10.22 10.47 19.71
C ILE A 555 10.08 8.99 19.32
N ILE A 556 10.81 8.10 19.98
CA ILE A 556 10.75 6.66 19.75
C ILE A 556 9.33 6.13 20.02
N PRO A 557 8.82 5.17 19.22
CA PRO A 557 7.45 4.68 19.34
C PRO A 557 7.02 4.24 20.74
N ILE A 558 7.88 3.53 21.49
CA ILE A 558 7.56 3.11 22.87
C ILE A 558 7.28 4.29 23.81
N LYS A 559 8.06 5.37 23.68
CA LYS A 559 7.89 6.58 24.48
C LYS A 559 6.65 7.36 24.04
N ARG A 560 6.35 7.40 22.73
CA ARG A 560 5.09 7.99 22.22
C ARG A 560 3.88 7.32 22.86
N MET A 561 3.89 5.99 22.93
CA MET A 561 2.83 5.21 23.58
C MET A 561 2.71 5.56 25.07
N SER A 562 3.83 5.66 25.79
CA SER A 562 3.85 6.08 27.19
C SER A 562 3.24 7.47 27.40
N VAL A 563 3.60 8.44 26.55
CA VAL A 563 3.05 9.81 26.63
C VAL A 563 1.53 9.79 26.42
N ILE A 564 1.04 9.06 25.41
CA ILE A 564 -0.39 8.93 25.14
C ILE A 564 -1.12 8.32 26.34
N GLN A 565 -0.56 7.28 26.96
CA GLN A 565 -1.16 6.63 28.12
C GLN A 565 -1.25 7.55 29.34
N GLU A 566 -0.19 8.30 29.65
CA GLU A 566 -0.18 9.24 30.77
C GLU A 566 -1.13 10.42 30.55
N VAL A 567 -1.13 11.00 29.35
CA VAL A 567 -2.09 12.06 29.00
C VAL A 567 -3.53 11.53 29.10
N ASN A 568 -3.81 10.34 28.60
CA ASN A 568 -5.14 9.73 28.70
C ASN A 568 -5.58 9.52 30.16
N LYS A 569 -4.66 9.08 31.02
CA LYS A 569 -4.91 8.90 32.47
C LYS A 569 -5.29 10.22 33.14
N LEU A 570 -4.58 11.31 32.83
CA LEU A 570 -4.89 12.64 33.35
C LEU A 570 -6.24 13.16 32.86
N LEU A 571 -6.52 13.02 31.55
CA LEU A 571 -7.80 13.42 30.96
C LEU A 571 -8.98 12.67 31.58
N LYS A 572 -8.87 11.35 31.77
CA LYS A 572 -9.91 10.53 32.44
C LYS A 572 -10.10 10.90 33.91
N ALA A 573 -9.04 11.37 34.57
CA ALA A 573 -9.10 11.87 35.94
C ALA A 573 -9.59 13.34 36.03
N ASN A 574 -10.00 13.95 34.91
CA ASN A 574 -10.34 15.39 34.81
C ASN A 574 -9.24 16.32 35.37
N LYS A 575 -7.98 15.90 35.28
CA LYS A 575 -6.82 16.73 35.62
C LYS A 575 -6.38 17.50 34.40
N SER A 576 -6.18 18.81 34.56
CA SER A 576 -5.69 19.69 33.49
C SER A 576 -4.35 19.20 32.97
N VAL A 577 -4.22 19.14 31.64
CA VAL A 577 -3.00 18.73 30.96
C VAL A 577 -2.91 19.46 29.62
N ILE A 578 -1.70 19.85 29.23
CA ILE A 578 -1.42 20.42 27.92
C ILE A 578 -0.58 19.43 27.11
N LEU A 579 -1.00 19.16 25.87
CA LEU A 579 -0.23 18.35 24.93
C LEU A 579 0.21 19.22 23.75
N VAL A 580 1.52 19.37 23.56
CA VAL A 580 2.10 19.97 22.34
C VAL A 580 2.44 18.84 21.37
N SER A 581 1.91 18.90 20.15
CA SER A 581 2.03 17.83 19.16
C SER A 581 2.27 18.34 17.75
N THR A 582 2.80 17.47 16.89
CA THR A 582 2.63 17.61 15.43
C THR A 582 1.38 16.88 14.96
N GLN A 583 1.23 16.62 13.65
CA GLN A 583 0.11 15.84 13.06
C GLN A 583 0.02 14.40 13.59
N THR A 584 0.97 13.96 14.43
CA THR A 584 0.97 12.62 15.04
C THR A 584 -0.29 12.36 15.88
N ILE A 585 -0.93 13.40 16.43
CA ILE A 585 -2.18 13.30 17.21
C ILE A 585 -3.43 13.10 16.33
N GLU A 586 -3.36 13.44 15.04
CA GLU A 586 -4.51 13.42 14.12
C GLU A 586 -4.96 11.97 13.84
N ALA A 587 -4.03 11.01 13.91
CA ALA A 587 -4.21 9.63 13.47
C ALA A 587 -4.02 8.62 14.64
N GLY A 588 -5.05 7.83 14.95
CA GLY A 588 -4.94 6.65 15.84
C GLY A 588 -4.91 6.88 17.35
N VAL A 589 -5.07 8.11 17.84
CA VAL A 589 -4.91 8.42 19.27
C VAL A 589 -6.25 8.73 19.95
N ASP A 590 -6.68 7.94 20.94
CA ASP A 590 -7.96 8.13 21.65
C ASP A 590 -7.81 9.09 22.86
N LEU A 591 -7.73 10.39 22.57
CA LEU A 591 -7.65 11.47 23.56
C LEU A 591 -8.81 12.47 23.39
N ASP A 592 -9.25 13.05 24.51
CA ASP A 592 -10.39 13.96 24.60
C ASP A 592 -10.01 15.22 25.40
N PHE A 593 -9.72 16.34 24.72
CA PHE A 593 -9.32 17.63 25.30
C PHE A 593 -10.51 18.60 25.45
N ASP A 594 -10.33 19.71 26.17
CA ASP A 594 -11.35 20.77 26.31
C ASP A 594 -11.24 21.84 25.21
N MET A 595 -10.07 22.02 24.61
CA MET A 595 -9.86 22.96 23.50
C MET A 595 -8.63 22.57 22.68
N ALA A 596 -8.55 23.10 21.47
CA ALA A 596 -7.38 22.93 20.62
C ALA A 596 -6.88 24.27 20.05
N PHE A 597 -5.57 24.34 19.85
CA PHE A 597 -4.89 25.39 19.10
C PHE A 597 -4.16 24.72 17.94
N ARG A 598 -4.66 24.92 16.72
CA ARG A 598 -4.16 24.25 15.52
C ARG A 598 -3.54 25.28 14.60
N ASP A 599 -2.25 25.13 14.32
CA ASP A 599 -1.61 25.89 13.23
C ASP A 599 -2.32 25.60 11.91
N PHE A 600 -2.38 26.58 11.03
CA PHE A 600 -3.12 26.53 9.79
C PHE A 600 -2.75 25.28 8.98
N ALA A 601 -3.76 24.51 8.57
CA ALA A 601 -3.61 23.25 7.87
C ALA A 601 -4.79 23.03 6.92
N PRO A 602 -4.71 22.06 5.99
CA PRO A 602 -5.87 21.65 5.18
C PRO A 602 -7.08 21.33 6.05
N LEU A 603 -8.28 21.58 5.52
CA LEU A 603 -9.54 21.43 6.27
C LEU A 603 -9.68 20.03 6.91
N ASP A 604 -9.24 18.98 6.23
CA ASP A 604 -9.32 17.61 6.77
C ASP A 604 -8.49 17.43 8.05
N SER A 605 -7.27 17.97 8.10
CA SER A 605 -6.44 17.97 9.31
C SER A 605 -7.06 18.80 10.44
N LEU A 606 -7.73 19.91 10.10
CA LEU A 606 -8.46 20.72 11.08
C LEU A 606 -9.62 19.93 11.69
N VAL A 607 -10.41 19.22 10.87
CA VAL A 607 -11.52 18.37 11.32
C VAL A 607 -11.01 17.19 12.16
N GLN A 608 -9.90 16.56 11.76
CA GLN A 608 -9.27 15.48 12.53
C GLN A 608 -8.81 15.97 13.92
N THR A 609 -8.25 17.18 13.99
CA THR A 609 -7.88 17.82 15.27
C THR A 609 -9.12 18.12 16.13
N ALA A 610 -10.19 18.67 15.52
CA ALA A 610 -11.46 18.88 16.22
C ALA A 610 -12.05 17.58 16.78
N GLY A 611 -11.84 16.44 16.11
CA GLY A 611 -12.23 15.11 16.60
C GLY A 611 -11.51 14.63 17.87
N ARG A 612 -10.55 15.41 18.38
CA ARG A 612 -9.85 15.23 19.67
C ARG A 612 -10.32 16.19 20.76
N VAL A 613 -11.25 17.11 20.45
CA VAL A 613 -11.82 18.07 21.41
C VAL A 613 -13.26 17.71 21.70
N ASN A 614 -13.61 17.63 22.98
CA ASN A 614 -14.93 17.20 23.46
C ASN A 614 -15.42 15.93 22.73
N ARG A 615 -14.51 14.99 22.51
CA ARG A 615 -14.71 13.79 21.70
C ARG A 615 -15.91 12.98 22.18
N ASN A 616 -16.09 12.88 23.49
CA ASN A 616 -17.21 12.19 24.14
C ASN A 616 -18.49 13.03 24.22
N GLY A 617 -18.44 14.34 23.92
CA GLY A 617 -19.59 15.25 23.97
C GLY A 617 -20.05 15.62 25.38
N GLN A 618 -19.26 15.31 26.41
CA GLN A 618 -19.64 15.46 27.83
C GLN A 618 -19.14 16.79 28.44
N LYS A 619 -18.35 17.58 27.71
CA LYS A 619 -17.64 18.77 28.24
C LYS A 619 -18.32 20.11 27.93
N GLY A 620 -19.56 20.06 27.45
CA GLY A 620 -20.34 21.23 27.01
C GLY A 620 -20.60 21.23 25.50
N GLN A 621 -21.05 22.37 24.97
CA GLN A 621 -21.30 22.56 23.54
C GLN A 621 -20.35 23.59 22.94
N TYR A 622 -19.94 23.36 21.69
CA TYR A 622 -19.15 24.26 20.85
C TYR A 622 -17.82 24.68 21.48
N LEU A 623 -17.07 23.71 21.98
CA LEU A 623 -15.74 23.94 22.53
C LEU A 623 -14.80 24.42 21.42
N PRO A 624 -13.91 25.39 21.72
CA PRO A 624 -13.17 26.09 20.68
C PRO A 624 -12.01 25.26 20.14
N VAL A 625 -11.87 25.31 18.82
CA VAL A 625 -10.68 24.92 18.08
C VAL A 625 -10.16 26.18 17.39
N TYR A 626 -9.15 26.81 18.00
CA TYR A 626 -8.53 28.02 17.46
C TYR A 626 -7.63 27.65 16.29
N ILE A 627 -7.89 28.23 15.12
CA ILE A 627 -7.06 28.03 13.94
C ILE A 627 -6.16 29.25 13.81
N ILE A 628 -4.87 29.06 14.07
CA ILE A 628 -3.88 30.14 14.11
C ILE A 628 -2.95 30.06 12.91
N LYS A 629 -2.28 31.18 12.60
CA LYS A 629 -1.27 31.23 11.54
C LYS A 629 0.10 31.52 12.15
N LEU A 630 0.96 30.51 12.32
CA LEU A 630 2.31 30.73 12.82
C LEU A 630 3.25 31.24 11.70
N ALA A 631 4.06 32.25 12.01
CA ALA A 631 5.03 32.86 11.08
C ALA A 631 6.13 31.86 10.66
N HIS A 632 6.68 31.97 9.45
CA HIS A 632 7.86 31.24 8.96
C HIS A 632 7.79 29.69 8.86
N ASP A 633 6.68 29.04 9.23
CA ASP A 633 6.53 27.57 9.14
C ASP A 633 5.67 27.10 7.97
N SER A 634 4.97 28.02 7.33
CA SER A 634 3.86 27.73 6.43
C SER A 634 4.22 27.47 4.98
N ASP A 635 5.49 27.64 4.61
CA ASP A 635 5.92 27.64 3.21
C ASP A 635 6.41 26.27 2.72
N TYR A 636 6.51 25.28 3.61
CA TYR A 636 7.23 24.02 3.32
C TYR A 636 6.41 22.73 3.36
N ILE A 637 5.16 22.72 3.85
CA ILE A 637 4.43 21.46 4.11
C ILE A 637 3.20 21.25 3.22
N TYR A 638 2.57 22.33 2.75
CA TYR A 638 1.38 22.25 1.89
C TYR A 638 1.59 23.10 0.64
N HIS A 639 1.08 22.66 -0.51
CA HIS A 639 1.18 23.43 -1.75
C HIS A 639 0.52 24.81 -1.58
N LEU A 640 1.21 25.87 -2.02
CA LEU A 640 0.84 27.29 -1.89
C LEU A 640 -0.62 27.59 -2.28
N PHE A 641 -1.13 26.89 -3.29
CA PHE A 641 -2.48 27.10 -3.82
C PHE A 641 -3.58 26.60 -2.88
N ASN A 642 -3.44 25.39 -2.33
CA ASN A 642 -4.41 24.76 -1.43
C ASN A 642 -4.57 25.57 -0.14
N ARG A 643 -3.44 26.11 0.32
CA ARG A 643 -3.38 27.02 1.46
C ARG A 643 -4.26 28.25 1.25
N LYS A 644 -4.19 28.87 0.07
CA LYS A 644 -5.02 30.05 -0.25
C LYS A 644 -6.50 29.70 -0.23
N LEU A 645 -6.89 28.57 -0.81
CA LEU A 645 -8.28 28.16 -0.87
C LEU A 645 -8.89 27.90 0.52
N THR A 646 -8.19 27.14 1.36
CA THR A 646 -8.63 26.91 2.75
C THR A 646 -8.64 28.22 3.55
N MET A 647 -7.66 29.10 3.34
CA MET A 647 -7.60 30.42 3.98
C MET A 647 -8.81 31.28 3.60
N ASP A 648 -9.14 31.37 2.31
CA ASP A 648 -10.26 32.15 1.81
C ASP A 648 -11.58 31.63 2.40
N LEU A 649 -11.79 30.30 2.41
CA LEU A 649 -12.99 29.69 3.00
C LEU A 649 -13.12 29.94 4.51
N LEU A 650 -12.02 29.93 5.25
CA LEU A 650 -12.05 30.17 6.70
C LEU A 650 -12.22 31.67 7.02
N ARG A 651 -11.65 32.58 6.23
CA ARG A 651 -11.79 34.04 6.41
C ARG A 651 -13.20 34.55 6.10
N GLU A 652 -13.96 33.82 5.28
CA GLU A 652 -15.39 34.10 5.06
C GLU A 652 -16.25 33.90 6.33
N CYS A 653 -15.72 33.28 7.39
CA CYS A 653 -16.47 32.89 8.59
C CYS A 653 -15.79 33.38 9.87
N THR A 654 -16.57 33.95 10.80
CA THR A 654 -16.09 34.28 12.15
C THR A 654 -16.00 33.03 13.04
N GLU A 655 -16.97 32.14 12.93
CA GLU A 655 -17.01 30.84 13.59
C GLU A 655 -17.61 29.81 12.62
N VAL A 656 -17.08 28.59 12.64
CA VAL A 656 -17.66 27.46 11.90
C VAL A 656 -18.05 26.39 12.92
N TYR A 657 -19.33 26.10 13.02
CA TYR A 657 -19.83 25.07 13.94
C TYR A 657 -19.63 23.67 13.35
N GLU A 658 -19.51 22.66 14.21
CA GLU A 658 -19.22 21.28 13.78
C GLU A 658 -20.20 20.71 12.75
N TRP A 659 -21.49 21.04 12.84
CA TRP A 659 -22.50 20.64 11.85
C TRP A 659 -22.26 21.23 10.44
N GLN A 660 -21.41 22.27 10.32
CA GLN A 660 -21.03 22.91 9.06
C GLN A 660 -19.71 22.35 8.48
N TYR A 661 -18.97 21.52 9.22
CA TYR A 661 -17.66 21.02 8.79
C TYR A 661 -17.75 20.24 7.47
N LYS A 662 -18.78 19.39 7.31
CA LYS A 662 -19.01 18.66 6.05
C LYS A 662 -19.22 19.63 4.88
N THR A 663 -20.00 20.68 5.10
CA THR A 663 -20.32 21.67 4.06
C THR A 663 -19.10 22.46 3.60
N ILE A 664 -18.25 22.92 4.52
CA ILE A 664 -17.04 23.67 4.15
C ILE A 664 -16.03 22.78 3.43
N VAL A 665 -15.91 21.51 3.83
CA VAL A 665 -15.04 20.54 3.16
C VAL A 665 -15.56 20.20 1.75
N ASN A 666 -16.87 20.01 1.58
CA ASN A 666 -17.45 19.79 0.25
C ASN A 666 -17.19 21.00 -0.66
N ARG A 667 -17.43 22.23 -0.16
CA ARG A 667 -17.12 23.47 -0.92
C ARG A 667 -15.65 23.57 -1.31
N TYR A 668 -14.74 23.07 -0.47
CA TYR A 668 -13.31 23.01 -0.78
C TYR A 668 -13.05 22.08 -1.97
N TYR A 669 -13.51 20.83 -1.90
CA TYR A 669 -13.31 19.86 -2.97
C TYR A 669 -14.01 20.26 -4.28
N ASP A 670 -15.18 20.91 -4.22
CA ASP A 670 -15.85 21.48 -5.38
C ASP A 670 -15.00 22.56 -6.06
N LYS A 671 -14.42 23.47 -5.27
CA LYS A 671 -13.51 24.49 -5.80
C LYS A 671 -12.26 23.84 -6.40
N ILE A 672 -11.69 22.78 -5.80
CA ILE A 672 -10.54 22.07 -6.38
C ILE A 672 -10.90 21.38 -7.70
N LEU A 673 -12.03 20.68 -7.78
CA LEU A 673 -12.51 20.04 -9.02
C LEU A 673 -12.66 21.06 -10.17
N ASN A 674 -13.17 22.25 -9.86
CA ASN A 674 -13.37 23.32 -10.83
C ASN A 674 -12.07 23.92 -11.39
N LEU A 675 -10.93 23.72 -10.72
CA LEU A 675 -9.61 24.15 -11.24
C LEU A 675 -9.09 23.22 -12.32
N GLY A 676 -9.66 22.02 -12.43
CA GLY A 676 -9.25 21.00 -13.36
C GLY A 676 -8.19 20.05 -12.80
N ILE A 677 -7.76 19.12 -13.65
CA ILE A 677 -6.87 18.03 -13.27
C ILE A 677 -5.42 18.55 -13.07
N PRO A 678 -4.76 18.20 -11.96
CA PRO A 678 -3.34 18.50 -11.73
C PRO A 678 -2.40 17.95 -12.82
N GLN A 679 -1.31 18.67 -13.12
CA GLN A 679 -0.40 18.29 -14.20
C GLN A 679 0.31 16.96 -13.92
N GLU A 680 0.63 16.66 -12.67
CA GLU A 680 1.24 15.40 -12.24
C GLU A 680 0.32 14.21 -12.57
N SER A 681 -0.97 14.32 -12.23
CA SER A 681 -1.98 13.31 -12.59
C SER A 681 -2.11 13.16 -14.11
N LYS A 682 -2.20 14.28 -14.85
CA LYS A 682 -2.29 14.24 -16.33
C LYS A 682 -1.07 13.58 -16.96
N ASN A 683 0.13 13.92 -16.52
CA ASN A 683 1.38 13.39 -17.07
C ASN A 683 1.49 11.90 -16.85
N ILE A 684 1.25 11.42 -15.61
CA ILE A 684 1.34 10.00 -15.31
C ILE A 684 0.27 9.21 -16.07
N TRP A 685 -0.96 9.75 -16.19
CA TRP A 685 -2.01 9.10 -16.95
C TRP A 685 -1.70 9.04 -18.46
N ASN A 686 -1.44 10.20 -19.08
CA ASN A 686 -1.31 10.31 -20.53
C ASN A 686 0.01 9.76 -21.08
N GLU A 687 1.11 9.94 -20.36
CA GLU A 687 2.43 9.46 -20.78
C GLU A 687 2.75 8.10 -20.16
N GLY A 688 2.43 7.91 -18.88
CA GLY A 688 2.71 6.66 -18.18
C GLY A 688 1.75 5.53 -18.56
N ILE A 689 0.47 5.68 -18.24
CA ILE A 689 -0.54 4.63 -18.41
C ILE A 689 -0.89 4.43 -19.89
N LEU A 690 -1.32 5.48 -20.60
CA LEU A 690 -1.80 5.35 -21.97
C LEU A 690 -0.71 4.96 -22.99
N LYS A 691 0.56 5.27 -22.70
CA LYS A 691 1.71 4.97 -23.58
C LYS A 691 2.66 3.93 -23.01
N LEU A 692 2.32 3.33 -21.86
CA LEU A 692 3.12 2.31 -21.18
C LEU A 692 4.56 2.77 -20.84
N ASP A 693 4.75 4.05 -20.51
CA ASP A 693 6.05 4.58 -20.08
C ASP A 693 6.24 4.36 -18.57
N PHE A 694 6.97 3.29 -18.24
CA PHE A 694 7.26 2.94 -16.85
C PHE A 694 8.17 3.94 -16.13
N ASN A 695 8.93 4.78 -16.84
CA ASN A 695 9.71 5.84 -16.19
C ASN A 695 8.77 6.95 -15.69
N LYS A 696 7.74 7.28 -16.48
CA LYS A 696 6.68 8.22 -16.09
C LYS A 696 5.80 7.69 -14.98
N ILE A 697 5.49 6.40 -15.00
CA ILE A 697 4.73 5.74 -13.92
C ILE A 697 5.48 5.85 -12.58
N GLN A 698 6.81 5.70 -12.58
CA GLN A 698 7.64 5.79 -11.37
C GLN A 698 7.74 7.21 -10.77
N GLU A 699 7.24 8.24 -11.46
CA GLU A 699 7.10 9.59 -10.89
C GLU A 699 6.03 9.65 -9.79
N PHE A 700 5.13 8.66 -9.71
CA PHE A 700 4.16 8.55 -8.62
C PHE A 700 4.86 8.25 -7.28
N LYS A 701 4.77 9.19 -6.32
CA LYS A 701 5.32 9.04 -4.97
C LYS A 701 4.37 9.60 -3.92
N LEU A 702 3.75 8.70 -3.14
CA LEU A 702 2.90 9.11 -2.00
C LEU A 702 3.70 9.74 -0.85
N ILE A 703 4.95 9.32 -0.69
CA ILE A 703 5.89 9.92 0.25
C ILE A 703 7.02 10.49 -0.59
N GLU A 704 7.17 11.82 -0.56
CA GLU A 704 8.28 12.51 -1.21
C GLU A 704 9.60 12.12 -0.53
N ASP A 705 10.63 11.86 -1.34
CA ASP A 705 12.01 11.60 -0.90
C ASP A 705 12.20 10.50 0.15
N LEU A 706 11.59 9.33 -0.04
CA LEU A 706 11.92 8.11 0.73
C LEU A 706 13.42 7.75 0.71
N SER A 707 14.16 8.21 -0.31
CA SER A 707 15.62 8.05 -0.44
C SER A 707 16.42 8.96 0.47
N ASP A 708 15.84 10.06 0.96
CA ASP A 708 16.47 11.00 1.90
C ASP A 708 15.90 10.84 3.32
N VAL A 709 15.38 9.65 3.68
CA VAL A 709 14.92 9.34 5.04
C VAL A 709 15.56 8.04 5.50
N TYR A 710 16.25 8.10 6.63
CA TYR A 710 16.95 6.97 7.24
C TYR A 710 16.23 6.52 8.51
N ASP A 711 16.17 5.20 8.70
CA ASP A 711 15.74 4.59 9.95
C ASP A 711 16.92 4.60 10.93
N VAL A 712 16.74 5.28 12.07
CA VAL A 712 17.75 5.46 13.11
C VAL A 712 17.34 4.67 14.34
N TYR A 713 18.15 3.69 14.72
CA TYR A 713 18.00 2.94 15.96
C TYR A 713 18.55 3.74 17.15
N VAL A 714 17.70 4.03 18.12
CA VAL A 714 18.06 4.77 19.32
C VAL A 714 18.27 3.78 20.46
N GLU A 715 19.52 3.48 20.79
CA GLU A 715 19.86 2.49 21.82
C GLU A 715 19.77 3.08 23.22
N LYS A 716 18.56 3.47 23.61
CA LYS A 716 18.30 4.36 24.74
C LYS A 716 18.53 3.73 26.12
N ASP A 717 18.20 2.45 26.24
CA ASP A 717 18.13 1.74 27.51
C ASP A 717 18.68 0.31 27.39
N GLU A 718 18.70 -0.42 28.51
CA GLU A 718 19.20 -1.79 28.57
C GLU A 718 18.40 -2.75 27.67
N ASN A 719 17.09 -2.50 27.50
CA ASN A 719 16.25 -3.32 26.63
C ASN A 719 16.57 -3.06 25.14
N ALA A 720 16.83 -1.81 24.76
CA ALA A 720 17.33 -1.47 23.43
C ALA A 720 18.69 -2.12 23.17
N THR A 721 19.59 -2.05 24.16
CA THR A 721 20.91 -2.71 24.11
C THR A 721 20.76 -4.22 23.89
N PHE A 722 19.87 -4.87 24.65
CA PHE A 722 19.55 -6.28 24.52
C PHE A 722 19.01 -6.61 23.12
N LEU A 723 18.04 -5.87 22.62
CA LEU A 723 17.45 -6.09 21.29
C LEU A 723 18.49 -5.93 20.16
N ALA A 724 19.39 -4.94 20.27
CA ALA A 724 20.49 -4.77 19.32
C ALA A 724 21.48 -5.95 19.36
N ASN A 725 21.81 -6.44 20.56
CA ASN A 725 22.68 -7.62 20.71
C ASN A 725 22.01 -8.87 20.12
N GLU A 726 20.72 -9.09 20.38
CA GLU A 726 19.97 -10.19 19.80
C GLU A 726 19.92 -10.10 18.28
N PHE A 727 19.72 -8.91 17.72
CA PHE A 727 19.74 -8.69 16.28
C PHE A 727 21.08 -9.09 15.67
N GLU A 728 22.19 -8.67 16.26
CA GLU A 728 23.54 -9.02 15.82
C GLU A 728 23.83 -10.52 15.97
N ASN A 729 23.45 -11.11 17.11
CA ASN A 729 23.61 -12.53 17.39
C ASN A 729 22.87 -13.40 16.38
N VAL A 730 21.66 -13.00 15.96
CA VAL A 730 20.89 -13.73 14.96
C VAL A 730 21.50 -13.57 13.56
N ILE A 731 22.02 -12.38 13.19
CA ILE A 731 22.70 -12.21 11.89
C ILE A 731 23.96 -13.07 11.80
N ILE A 732 24.82 -12.99 12.83
CA ILE A 732 26.10 -13.70 12.83
C ILE A 732 25.89 -15.21 13.08
N GLY A 733 24.81 -15.58 13.78
CA GLY A 733 24.57 -16.95 14.22
C GLY A 733 25.41 -17.35 15.42
N ARG A 734 25.43 -16.52 16.47
CA ARG A 734 26.17 -16.78 17.72
C ARG A 734 25.23 -17.23 18.83
N GLY A 735 25.77 -17.94 19.82
CA GLY A 735 25.03 -18.41 20.99
C GLY A 735 23.97 -19.44 20.63
N ASP A 736 22.74 -19.24 21.14
CA ASP A 736 21.59 -20.14 20.92
C ASP A 736 21.19 -20.24 19.43
N TYR A 737 21.69 -19.33 18.58
CA TYR A 737 21.39 -19.27 17.16
C TYR A 737 22.44 -19.95 16.26
N ALA A 738 23.49 -20.54 16.84
CA ALA A 738 24.57 -21.20 16.10
C ALA A 738 24.06 -22.35 15.23
N ASN A 739 23.09 -23.12 15.74
CA ASN A 739 22.49 -24.25 15.04
C ASN A 739 21.27 -23.86 14.19
N CYS A 740 20.83 -22.60 14.22
CA CYS A 740 19.71 -22.16 13.41
C CYS A 740 20.09 -22.11 11.94
N ASN A 741 19.26 -22.70 11.08
CA ASN A 741 19.38 -22.53 9.64
C ASN A 741 19.10 -21.06 9.25
N SER A 742 19.50 -20.71 8.03
CA SER A 742 19.32 -19.38 7.44
C SER A 742 17.90 -18.80 7.62
N PHE A 743 16.90 -19.66 7.50
CA PHE A 743 15.53 -19.20 7.52
C PHE A 743 14.99 -19.00 8.92
N GLU A 744 15.30 -19.87 9.87
CA GLU A 744 15.06 -19.63 11.30
C GLU A 744 15.68 -18.30 11.74
N ARG A 745 16.91 -18.01 11.30
CA ARG A 745 17.54 -16.71 11.54
C ARG A 745 16.74 -15.56 10.92
N LYS A 746 16.21 -15.70 9.70
CA LYS A 746 15.31 -14.69 9.09
C LYS A 746 14.02 -14.46 9.90
N ALA A 747 13.42 -15.47 10.54
CA ALA A 747 12.24 -15.27 11.39
C ALA A 747 12.59 -14.58 12.69
N LEU A 748 13.66 -15.04 13.33
CA LEU A 748 14.16 -14.46 14.55
C LEU A 748 14.54 -13.00 14.32
N LEU A 749 15.20 -12.69 13.19
CA LEU A 749 15.50 -11.32 12.77
C LEU A 749 14.24 -10.48 12.64
N ARG A 750 13.16 -11.02 12.07
CA ARG A 750 11.88 -10.33 12.00
C ARG A 750 11.25 -10.08 13.37
N ASN A 751 11.26 -11.07 14.26
CA ASN A 751 10.72 -10.92 15.61
C ASN A 751 11.52 -9.89 16.41
N VAL A 752 12.85 -9.93 16.31
CA VAL A 752 13.74 -8.97 16.94
C VAL A 752 13.54 -7.58 16.31
N MET A 753 13.50 -7.46 14.99
CA MET A 753 13.22 -6.19 14.29
C MET A 753 11.85 -5.61 14.65
N ALA A 754 10.82 -6.46 14.77
CA ALA A 754 9.49 -6.04 15.19
C ALA A 754 9.52 -5.37 16.57
N LYS A 755 10.33 -5.87 17.50
CA LYS A 755 10.57 -5.26 18.81
C LYS A 755 11.52 -4.07 18.73
N MET A 756 12.57 -4.12 17.90
CA MET A 756 13.47 -2.98 17.68
C MET A 756 12.75 -1.77 17.13
N ASN A 757 11.66 -1.96 16.37
CA ASN A 757 10.83 -0.87 15.85
C ASN A 757 10.37 0.10 16.95
N ASP A 758 10.18 -0.39 18.18
CA ASP A 758 9.81 0.43 19.33
C ASP A 758 10.85 1.52 19.67
N TYR A 759 12.07 1.38 19.14
CA TYR A 759 13.23 2.24 19.32
C TYR A 759 13.74 2.88 18.00
N ILE A 760 13.05 2.68 16.88
CA ILE A 760 13.44 3.25 15.58
C ILE A 760 12.65 4.53 15.29
N ILE A 761 13.37 5.58 14.90
CA ILE A 761 12.79 6.84 14.39
C ILE A 761 13.23 7.09 12.95
N GLN A 762 12.48 7.92 12.23
CA GLN A 762 12.79 8.31 10.86
C GLN A 762 13.37 9.72 10.81
N VAL A 763 14.56 9.85 10.25
CA VAL A 763 15.33 11.09 10.20
C VAL A 763 15.72 11.43 8.77
N LYS A 764 15.51 12.69 8.36
CA LYS A 764 15.91 13.17 7.02
C LYS A 764 17.43 13.12 6.84
N GLY A 765 17.92 12.75 5.67
CA GLY A 765 19.34 12.50 5.39
C GLY A 765 20.22 13.71 5.65
N ARG A 766 19.78 14.92 5.29
CA ARG A 766 20.49 16.16 5.67
C ARG A 766 20.75 16.28 7.18
N LYS A 767 19.84 15.76 8.03
CA LYS A 767 20.04 15.75 9.49
C LYS A 767 20.95 14.62 9.93
N VAL A 768 20.88 13.46 9.28
CA VAL A 768 21.78 12.32 9.51
C VAL A 768 23.23 12.74 9.24
N GLU A 769 23.48 13.40 8.11
CA GLU A 769 24.79 13.89 7.70
C GLU A 769 25.33 14.96 8.66
N LYS A 770 24.51 15.96 8.99
CA LYS A 770 24.93 17.04 9.89
C LYS A 770 25.22 16.57 11.31
N ASN A 771 24.38 15.68 11.84
CA ASN A 771 24.59 15.10 13.16
C ASN A 771 25.67 14.00 13.16
N LEU A 772 26.26 13.66 12.01
CA LEU A 772 27.27 12.61 11.84
C LEU A 772 26.82 11.26 12.43
N LEU A 773 25.58 10.88 12.14
CA LEU A 773 25.03 9.62 12.67
C LEU A 773 25.78 8.41 12.13
N LEU A 774 26.18 7.54 13.05
CA LEU A 774 26.92 6.33 12.76
C LEU A 774 26.04 5.35 11.97
N ASN A 775 26.68 4.53 11.13
CA ASN A 775 26.02 3.33 10.60
C ASN A 775 25.87 2.34 11.76
N PHE A 776 24.84 1.49 11.70
CA PHE A 776 24.68 0.43 12.71
C PHE A 776 25.88 -0.55 12.72
N GLU A 777 26.56 -0.72 11.59
CA GLU A 777 27.81 -1.47 11.48
C GLU A 777 28.91 -0.97 12.45
N ASN A 778 28.88 0.30 12.86
CA ASN A 778 29.84 0.84 13.83
C ASN A 778 29.66 0.27 15.26
N ARG A 779 28.56 -0.46 15.54
CA ARG A 779 28.35 -1.12 16.83
C ARG A 779 29.29 -2.32 17.00
N ASN A 780 29.08 -3.39 16.23
CA ASN A 780 29.89 -4.62 16.27
C ASN A 780 30.24 -5.19 14.88
N GLY A 781 30.22 -4.38 13.81
CA GLY A 781 30.60 -4.80 12.45
C GLY A 781 29.51 -5.49 11.65
N VAL A 782 28.27 -5.49 12.13
CA VAL A 782 27.13 -6.11 11.43
C VAL A 782 26.52 -5.13 10.43
N GLN A 783 26.54 -5.49 9.15
CA GLN A 783 25.96 -4.67 8.08
C GLN A 783 24.43 -4.61 8.19
N SER A 784 23.90 -3.39 8.24
CA SER A 784 22.47 -3.10 8.28
C SER A 784 22.21 -1.73 7.65
N SER A 785 21.03 -1.54 7.06
CA SER A 785 20.62 -0.24 6.51
C SER A 785 20.28 0.79 7.59
N LEU A 786 20.28 0.38 8.87
CA LEU A 786 20.00 1.26 10.00
C LEU A 786 21.15 2.22 10.28
N ARG A 787 20.79 3.43 10.70
CA ARG A 787 21.68 4.34 11.43
C ARG A 787 21.56 4.08 12.93
N TRP A 788 22.53 4.55 13.70
CA TRP A 788 22.61 4.24 15.13
C TRP A 788 22.97 5.48 15.96
N ILE A 789 22.24 5.65 17.07
CA ILE A 789 22.63 6.55 18.17
C ILE A 789 23.13 5.67 19.30
N SER A 790 24.42 5.78 19.60
CA SER A 790 25.07 5.00 20.65
C SER A 790 24.65 5.45 22.04
N PRO A 791 24.75 4.58 23.07
CA PRO A 791 24.47 4.96 24.45
C PRO A 791 25.28 6.19 24.92
N LYS A 792 26.48 6.39 24.36
CA LYS A 792 27.35 7.54 24.69
C LYS A 792 26.85 8.83 24.06
N ASP A 793 26.19 8.75 22.90
CA ASP A 793 25.74 9.92 22.13
C ASP A 793 24.29 10.33 22.42
N ILE A 794 23.52 9.52 23.17
CA ILE A 794 22.11 9.82 23.51
C ILE A 794 21.96 11.23 24.08
N SER A 795 22.72 11.59 25.11
CA SER A 795 22.58 12.88 25.79
C SER A 795 22.74 14.08 24.85
N LYS A 796 23.57 13.92 23.82
CA LYS A 796 23.87 14.91 22.79
C LYS A 796 22.83 14.93 21.68
N LEU A 797 22.42 13.76 21.19
CA LEU A 797 21.62 13.61 19.96
C LEU A 797 20.14 13.32 20.20
N TYR A 798 19.75 13.11 21.45
CA TYR A 798 18.40 12.75 21.84
C TYR A 798 17.99 13.49 23.12
N ASP A 799 16.76 14.00 23.13
CA ASP A 799 16.11 14.61 24.27
C ASP A 799 15.07 13.66 24.86
N GLU A 800 15.03 13.55 26.18
CA GLU A 800 14.12 12.65 26.87
C GLU A 800 12.64 12.99 26.64
N GLU A 801 12.33 14.27 26.46
CA GLU A 801 10.96 14.76 26.25
C GLU A 801 10.64 14.95 24.77
N THR A 802 11.57 15.54 24.01
CA THR A 802 11.32 15.99 22.62
C THR A 802 11.92 15.12 21.53
N GLY A 803 12.67 14.08 21.89
CA GLY A 803 13.25 13.11 20.98
C GLY A 803 14.50 13.62 20.26
N PHE A 804 14.71 13.21 19.01
CA PHE A 804 15.96 13.46 18.30
C PHE A 804 16.32 14.94 18.12
N LYS A 805 17.51 15.34 18.59
CA LYS A 805 17.99 16.72 18.54
C LYS A 805 18.62 17.00 17.19
N PHE A 806 18.34 18.17 16.63
CA PHE A 806 19.15 18.71 15.54
C PHE A 806 20.26 19.55 16.18
N VAL A 807 21.52 19.10 16.04
CA VAL A 807 22.70 19.69 16.69
C VAL A 807 23.52 20.47 15.70
#